data_AF-A0AAW1EP43-F1
#
_entry.id   AF-A0AAW1EP43-F1
#
_cell.length_a   1.000
_cell.length_b   1.000
_cell.length_c   1.000
_cell.angle_alpha   90.00
_cell.angle_beta   90.00
_cell.angle_gamma   90.00
#
_symmetry.space_group_name_H-M   'P 1'
#
loop_
_entity.id
_entity.type
_entity.pdbx_description
1 polymer ?
#
loop_
_entity_poly.entity_id
_entity_poly.type
_entity_poly.pdbx_seq_one_letter_code
_entity_poly.pdbx_strand_id
1 'polypeptide(L)'
;MDTLESELTCPICLELFEDPLLLPCAHSLCFGCAHRILISHCATNEPVQSIGAFQCPTCRYVISLSPERGLEGLKRNVTLQNIIDRVQRASSSAGVPLPLPLPAPHSGPNSPGEEGSDRLALVPVSAAMSSPVMPPEPVQCQFCEQDPPQDAVKTCVTCEVSYCEECLRATHPNKKPFTGHRLIEPMPDSHLRGLQCLEHEEEKVNMYCVTDDQLICSLCKLVGRHRDHQVAALSDRYEKLRPRALLRALIGKAFDAQFAARPGLRLAWCSVEWLSQSHPLLEYRLLSRRLGRGRMRRQHRDEGYHPRSEQALDSNLTNLIKRNNELESLMGKLIQTCQHVEVNASRQEGKLLEECDVLIDIIQQRRQIIGNKIKEGKAQRIRKLAQQITNCKQCIERSSALITQADQTLKETDHARFLQTAKSINERVSMATASTQVLIPEIHLTDTFDTVALDFTREKKLLENLDYLTAPSAPCIREELCTASYDTISVHWTSDDEFTVVSYELQYAIFTGQSNIASLCNSLESWMIVPNIKQNHYTVHGLQSGTKYIFVVKAINQAGSRSSEPGTLKTNSQPFKLEPKSAHKKLKVSHDNLTVERDETTSKKGHSQERFTSQSSYGVVGNVYIDSGRHYWEALIGGSTWYAVGIAYKSAPKHEWIGKNSASWVLCRCNNSWVVRHNSKELAIEPSPHLRRVGVLLDYDAGYVTFYDAVGSQHLHTFHVSFVQPVCPVFNVWNKCLTVLTGLPIPDHLEELEPDN
;
A
#
# COMPACT_ATOMS: atom_id res chain seq x y z
N MET A 1 13.23 38.94 21.66
CA MET A 1 12.36 39.95 21.02
C MET A 1 12.93 40.31 19.64
N ASP A 2 14.24 40.18 19.46
CA ASP A 2 14.96 40.56 18.22
C ASP A 2 14.79 39.63 17.01
N THR A 3 14.27 38.41 17.17
CA THR A 3 14.26 37.41 16.08
C THR A 3 13.18 37.68 15.03
N LEU A 4 11.97 38.10 15.41
CA LEU A 4 10.86 38.26 14.45
C LEU A 4 10.92 39.61 13.71
N GLU A 5 11.39 40.68 14.36
CA GLU A 5 11.65 41.97 13.69
C GLU A 5 12.83 41.85 12.72
N SER A 6 13.84 41.03 13.03
CA SER A 6 14.94 40.74 12.10
C SER A 6 14.51 39.95 10.85
N GLU A 7 13.39 39.23 10.92
CA GLU A 7 12.84 38.45 9.79
C GLU A 7 12.00 39.30 8.82
N LEU A 8 11.49 40.44 9.29
CA LEU A 8 10.69 41.38 8.50
C LEU A 8 11.49 42.59 7.99
N THR A 9 12.79 42.63 8.27
CA THR A 9 13.69 43.70 7.85
C THR A 9 14.57 43.26 6.68
N CYS A 10 14.79 44.20 5.76
CA CYS A 10 15.64 43.98 4.60
C CYS A 10 17.11 43.94 5.04
N PRO A 11 17.90 42.92 4.66
CA PRO A 11 19.29 42.78 5.11
C PRO A 11 20.24 43.87 4.56
N ILE A 12 19.75 44.77 3.71
CA ILE A 12 20.54 45.82 3.07
C ILE A 12 20.24 47.20 3.64
N CYS A 13 18.96 47.58 3.74
CA CYS A 13 18.59 48.86 4.37
C CYS A 13 18.34 48.75 5.87
N LEU A 14 18.23 47.53 6.42
CA LEU A 14 17.92 47.22 7.83
C LEU A 14 16.57 47.77 8.33
N GLU A 15 15.77 48.30 7.42
CA GLU A 15 14.38 48.74 7.63
C GLU A 15 13.40 47.64 7.21
N LEU A 16 12.12 47.78 7.58
CA LEU A 16 11.05 46.91 7.07
C LEU A 16 11.06 46.87 5.53
N PHE A 17 10.75 45.72 4.94
CA PHE A 17 10.77 45.63 3.47
C PHE A 17 9.78 46.60 2.81
N GLU A 18 10.26 47.25 1.76
CA GLU A 18 9.50 48.16 0.90
C GLU A 18 9.61 47.63 -0.55
N ASP A 19 8.47 47.24 -1.14
CA ASP A 19 8.38 46.51 -2.41
C ASP A 19 9.34 45.28 -2.46
N PRO A 20 9.11 44.25 -1.62
CA PRO A 20 10.01 43.10 -1.53
C PRO A 20 9.98 42.25 -2.80
N LEU A 21 11.14 42.03 -3.40
CA LEU A 21 11.37 41.07 -4.48
C LEU A 21 11.70 39.69 -3.91
N LEU A 22 11.19 38.63 -4.53
CA LEU A 22 11.55 37.24 -4.25
C LEU A 22 12.61 36.77 -5.24
N LEU A 23 13.79 36.43 -4.72
CA LEU A 23 14.91 35.94 -5.52
C LEU A 23 14.76 34.43 -5.81
N PRO A 24 15.34 33.91 -6.92
CA PRO A 24 15.43 32.47 -7.19
C PRO A 24 16.01 31.60 -6.06
N CYS A 25 16.85 32.18 -5.20
CA CYS A 25 17.39 31.53 -4.00
C CYS A 25 16.46 31.58 -2.78
N ALA A 26 15.19 31.97 -2.97
CA ALA A 26 14.14 32.12 -1.96
C ALA A 26 14.39 33.18 -0.87
N HIS A 27 15.38 34.05 -1.03
CA HIS A 27 15.57 35.22 -0.16
C HIS A 27 14.84 36.45 -0.73
N SER A 28 14.55 37.43 0.14
CA SER A 28 13.90 38.69 -0.26
C SER A 28 14.80 39.91 -0.08
N LEU A 29 14.62 40.91 -0.95
CA LEU A 29 15.26 42.23 -0.92
C LEU A 29 14.24 43.29 -1.33
N CYS A 30 14.31 44.51 -0.80
CA CYS A 30 13.54 45.63 -1.35
C CYS A 30 13.92 45.85 -2.82
N PHE A 31 12.96 46.20 -3.67
CA PHE A 31 13.21 46.53 -5.08
C PHE A 31 14.35 47.56 -5.22
N GLY A 32 14.30 48.64 -4.45
CA GLY A 32 15.35 49.68 -4.43
C GLY A 32 16.71 49.21 -3.90
N CYS A 33 16.74 48.17 -3.05
CA CYS A 33 18.00 47.58 -2.58
C CYS A 33 18.63 46.67 -3.64
N ALA A 34 17.83 45.85 -4.32
CA ALA A 34 18.29 45.03 -5.45
C ALA A 34 18.79 45.91 -6.61
N HIS A 35 18.10 47.01 -6.90
CA HIS A 35 18.51 47.99 -7.90
C HIS A 35 19.85 48.65 -7.58
N ARG A 36 20.09 49.03 -6.31
CA ARG A 36 21.38 49.59 -5.88
C ARG A 36 22.53 48.58 -5.98
N ILE A 37 22.29 47.31 -5.64
CA ILE A 37 23.31 46.24 -5.79
C ILE A 37 23.68 46.08 -7.27
N LEU A 38 22.66 46.02 -8.15
CA LEU A 38 22.86 45.89 -9.59
C LEU A 38 23.69 47.05 -10.16
N ILE A 39 23.41 48.29 -9.76
CA ILE A 39 24.16 49.48 -10.21
C ILE A 39 25.57 49.54 -9.61
N SER A 40 25.76 49.12 -8.35
CA SER A 40 27.07 49.17 -7.68
C SER A 40 28.12 48.22 -8.27
N HIS A 41 27.70 47.16 -8.97
CA HIS A 41 28.60 46.29 -9.72
C HIS A 41 29.08 46.87 -11.06
N CYS A 42 28.58 48.05 -11.47
CA CYS A 42 29.12 48.84 -12.59
C CYS A 42 30.20 49.82 -12.10
N ALA A 43 31.41 49.33 -11.86
CA ALA A 43 32.57 50.16 -11.63
C ALA A 43 33.66 49.92 -12.68
N THR A 44 33.29 49.85 -13.97
CA THR A 44 34.19 50.05 -15.13
C THR A 44 33.37 50.53 -16.33
N ASN A 45 33.76 51.65 -16.94
CA ASN A 45 33.05 52.40 -18.00
C ASN A 45 32.54 51.57 -19.21
N GLU A 46 31.31 51.06 -19.16
CA GLU A 46 30.53 50.61 -20.33
C GLU A 46 29.02 50.89 -20.10
N PRO A 47 28.21 51.11 -21.14
CA PRO A 47 26.83 51.59 -21.02
C PRO A 47 25.88 50.58 -20.35
N VAL A 48 24.92 51.11 -19.59
CA VAL A 48 24.01 50.44 -18.63
C VAL A 48 22.92 49.58 -19.30
N GLN A 49 23.28 48.68 -20.23
CA GLN A 49 22.31 47.81 -20.91
C GLN A 49 22.70 46.32 -20.93
N SER A 50 23.68 45.87 -20.14
CA SER A 50 24.03 44.44 -20.09
C SER A 50 24.64 44.01 -18.74
N ILE A 51 23.92 44.22 -17.64
CA ILE A 51 24.20 43.51 -16.37
C ILE A 51 23.17 42.41 -16.21
N GLY A 52 23.53 41.22 -16.69
CA GLY A 52 22.65 40.05 -16.67
C GLY A 52 22.66 39.27 -15.35
N ALA A 53 23.39 39.71 -14.31
CA ALA A 53 23.35 39.03 -13.01
C ALA A 53 23.88 39.86 -11.82
N PHE A 54 23.42 39.54 -10.60
CA PHE A 54 24.02 40.01 -9.33
C PHE A 54 24.04 38.88 -8.29
N GLN A 55 24.88 38.98 -7.26
CA GLN A 55 24.92 37.99 -6.17
C GLN A 55 23.98 38.36 -5.04
N CYS A 56 23.22 37.38 -4.54
CA CYS A 56 22.39 37.55 -3.35
C CYS A 56 23.29 37.87 -2.14
N PRO A 57 23.07 38.97 -1.40
CA PRO A 57 23.90 39.34 -0.27
C PRO A 57 23.80 38.36 0.91
N THR A 58 22.68 37.62 1.00
CA THR A 58 22.44 36.66 2.09
C THR A 58 23.14 35.32 1.87
N CYS A 59 23.07 34.77 0.65
CA CYS A 59 23.57 33.42 0.37
C CYS A 59 24.61 33.34 -0.76
N ARG A 60 24.98 34.48 -1.36
CA ARG A 60 25.92 34.62 -2.50
C ARG A 60 25.52 33.91 -3.79
N TYR A 61 24.31 33.34 -3.85
CA TYR A 61 23.77 32.75 -5.07
C TYR A 61 23.66 33.78 -6.20
N VAL A 62 24.08 33.41 -7.41
CA VAL A 62 24.10 34.28 -8.59
C VAL A 62 22.69 34.36 -9.20
N ILE A 63 22.10 35.54 -9.20
CA ILE A 63 20.77 35.83 -9.75
C ILE A 63 20.94 36.35 -11.16
N SER A 64 20.62 35.53 -12.16
CA SER A 64 20.62 35.95 -13.56
C SER A 64 19.31 36.68 -13.91
N LEU A 65 19.41 37.83 -14.56
CA LEU A 65 18.32 38.69 -15.00
C LEU A 65 18.19 38.67 -16.52
N SER A 66 16.95 38.65 -17.02
CA SER A 66 16.68 38.70 -18.45
C SER A 66 17.03 40.09 -19.02
N PRO A 67 17.69 40.17 -20.19
CA PRO A 67 18.10 41.45 -20.79
C PRO A 67 16.94 42.43 -21.05
N GLU A 68 15.74 41.92 -21.30
CA GLU A 68 14.57 42.73 -21.70
C GLU A 68 13.75 43.27 -20.51
N ARG A 69 13.77 42.60 -19.35
CA ARG A 69 12.92 42.95 -18.18
C ARG A 69 13.72 43.28 -16.93
N GLY A 70 15.03 43.02 -16.89
CA GLY A 70 15.90 43.34 -15.76
C GLY A 70 15.33 42.84 -14.43
N LEU A 71 15.33 43.73 -13.41
CA LEU A 71 14.76 43.44 -12.08
C LEU A 71 13.22 43.36 -12.08
N GLU A 72 12.54 43.96 -13.06
CA GLU A 72 11.07 43.85 -13.18
C GLU A 72 10.62 42.45 -13.58
N GLY A 73 11.55 41.61 -14.09
CA GLY A 73 11.31 40.19 -14.34
C GLY A 73 11.27 39.33 -13.08
N LEU A 74 11.69 39.85 -11.91
CA LEU A 74 11.64 39.13 -10.65
C LEU A 74 10.25 39.26 -10.00
N LYS A 75 9.78 38.17 -9.39
CA LYS A 75 8.46 38.14 -8.74
C LYS A 75 8.47 39.00 -7.47
N ARG A 76 7.43 39.79 -7.25
CA ARG A 76 7.17 40.48 -5.97
C ARG A 76 6.71 39.49 -4.90
N ASN A 77 7.20 39.64 -3.68
CA ASN A 77 6.81 38.86 -2.51
C ASN A 77 5.59 39.52 -1.83
N VAL A 78 4.42 39.35 -2.46
CA VAL A 78 3.17 39.98 -2.01
C VAL A 78 2.76 39.51 -0.60
N THR A 79 3.10 38.27 -0.23
CA THR A 79 2.87 37.75 1.13
C THR A 79 3.63 38.54 2.18
N LEU A 80 4.91 38.84 1.93
CA LEU A 80 5.74 39.63 2.85
C LEU A 80 5.25 41.09 2.93
N GLN A 81 4.85 41.69 1.80
CA GLN A 81 4.26 43.03 1.78
C GLN A 81 2.97 43.10 2.61
N ASN A 82 2.07 42.13 2.45
CA ASN A 82 0.81 42.06 3.19
C ASN A 82 1.01 41.93 4.72
N ILE A 83 2.08 41.24 5.16
CA ILE A 83 2.42 41.13 6.58
C ILE A 83 2.89 42.48 7.12
N ILE A 84 3.74 43.20 6.37
CA ILE A 84 4.27 44.51 6.75
C ILE A 84 3.14 45.55 6.85
N ASP A 85 2.24 45.58 5.88
CA ASP A 85 1.11 46.51 5.87
C ASP A 85 0.18 46.32 7.08
N ARG A 86 0.01 45.07 7.56
CA ARG A 86 -0.78 44.76 8.76
C ARG A 86 -0.10 45.23 10.04
N VAL A 87 1.22 45.05 10.14
CA VAL A 87 2.02 45.51 11.29
C VAL A 87 2.03 47.04 11.38
N GLN A 88 2.16 47.73 10.25
CA GLN A 88 2.09 49.20 10.20
C GLN A 88 0.69 49.74 10.59
N ARG A 89 -0.38 49.09 10.11
CA ARG A 89 -1.76 49.43 10.50
C ARG A 89 -2.02 49.22 11.99
N ALA A 90 -1.54 48.12 12.57
CA ALA A 90 -1.68 47.84 14.00
C ALA A 90 -0.92 48.86 14.88
N SER A 91 0.27 49.28 14.45
CA SER A 91 1.13 50.26 15.14
C SER A 91 0.48 51.65 15.28
N SER A 92 -0.49 51.96 14.43
CA SER A 92 -1.20 53.25 14.43
C SER A 92 -2.39 53.29 15.40
N SER A 93 -2.77 52.15 16.01
CA SER A 93 -4.00 51.98 16.81
C SER A 93 -3.78 51.78 18.32
N ALA A 94 -2.52 51.79 18.81
CA ALA A 94 -2.19 51.59 20.22
C ALA A 94 -1.99 52.92 20.98
N GLY A 95 -3.10 53.58 21.35
CA GLY A 95 -3.15 54.74 22.25
C GLY A 95 -4.14 54.56 23.40
N VAL A 96 -3.60 54.10 24.55
CA VAL A 96 -4.00 54.15 25.99
C VAL A 96 -5.49 54.26 26.43
N PRO A 97 -5.95 53.48 27.45
CA PRO A 97 -7.37 53.22 27.77
C PRO A 97 -7.90 53.98 29.00
N LEU A 98 -9.21 53.90 29.32
CA LEU A 98 -9.81 53.98 30.68
C LEU A 98 -11.33 53.57 30.64
N PRO A 99 -12.01 53.28 31.78
CA PRO A 99 -12.86 52.10 31.96
C PRO A 99 -14.38 52.37 32.05
N LEU A 100 -15.18 51.31 31.90
CA LEU A 100 -16.63 51.28 32.08
C LEU A 100 -17.07 51.81 33.46
N PRO A 101 -18.21 52.52 33.52
CA PRO A 101 -19.31 51.94 34.29
C PRO A 101 -20.71 52.08 33.66
N LEU A 102 -21.46 50.98 33.76
CA LEU A 102 -22.93 50.79 33.83
C LEU A 102 -23.86 51.90 33.29
N PRO A 103 -24.89 51.50 32.53
CA PRO A 103 -26.17 52.17 32.70
C PRO A 103 -27.38 51.22 32.75
N ALA A 104 -28.30 51.57 33.63
CA ALA A 104 -29.72 51.66 33.31
C ALA A 104 -30.17 53.06 33.75
N PRO A 105 -31.33 53.60 33.33
CA PRO A 105 -32.05 53.36 32.08
C PRO A 105 -32.48 54.70 31.42
N HIS A 106 -33.18 54.56 30.29
CA HIS A 106 -34.25 55.45 29.77
C HIS A 106 -33.98 56.36 28.55
N SER A 107 -34.81 56.06 27.54
CA SER A 107 -35.64 56.97 26.72
C SER A 107 -34.98 57.91 25.71
N GLY A 108 -34.97 57.44 24.45
CA GLY A 108 -35.47 58.09 23.21
C GLY A 108 -35.12 59.56 22.89
N PRO A 109 -35.69 60.15 21.83
CA PRO A 109 -36.51 59.56 20.76
C PRO A 109 -36.12 60.02 19.33
N ASN A 110 -36.85 59.45 18.35
CA ASN A 110 -37.29 60.02 17.07
C ASN A 110 -36.26 60.36 15.96
N SER A 111 -36.25 59.50 14.92
CA SER A 111 -36.87 59.66 13.57
C SER A 111 -37.29 61.08 13.08
N PRO A 112 -37.70 61.30 11.81
CA PRO A 112 -37.94 60.37 10.68
C PRO A 112 -37.37 60.86 9.32
N GLY A 113 -37.37 60.05 8.25
CA GLY A 113 -38.45 59.99 7.22
C GLY A 113 -37.88 60.55 5.90
N GLU A 114 -38.19 60.13 4.67
CA GLU A 114 -39.35 59.51 4.02
C GLU A 114 -38.85 58.92 2.67
N GLU A 115 -39.18 57.72 2.22
CA GLU A 115 -40.44 57.12 1.68
C GLU A 115 -40.63 57.20 0.15
N GLY A 116 -41.23 56.13 -0.40
CA GLY A 116 -41.77 56.00 -1.77
C GLY A 116 -41.43 54.66 -2.43
N SER A 117 -42.05 53.53 -2.06
CA SER A 117 -43.31 52.93 -2.59
C SER A 117 -43.17 52.42 -4.04
N ASP A 118 -43.52 51.20 -4.45
CA ASP A 118 -44.79 50.45 -4.30
C ASP A 118 -44.53 48.92 -4.38
N ARG A 119 -44.96 48.10 -3.41
CA ARG A 119 -46.29 47.46 -3.22
C ARG A 119 -46.60 46.28 -4.16
N LEU A 120 -46.79 45.09 -3.56
CA LEU A 120 -48.03 44.29 -3.64
C LEU A 120 -48.09 43.19 -2.55
N ALA A 121 -48.96 43.47 -1.57
CA ALA A 121 -49.91 42.62 -0.83
C ALA A 121 -49.69 41.12 -0.48
N LEU A 122 -49.71 40.88 0.85
CA LEU A 122 -50.58 39.98 1.64
C LEU A 122 -50.30 38.45 1.76
N VAL A 123 -49.64 38.10 2.88
CA VAL A 123 -49.85 37.07 3.95
C VAL A 123 -51.15 36.20 3.91
N PRO A 124 -51.36 35.11 4.71
CA PRO A 124 -50.46 34.29 5.58
C PRO A 124 -50.61 32.73 5.59
N VAL A 125 -49.59 32.07 6.16
CA VAL A 125 -49.59 30.91 7.12
C VAL A 125 -50.29 29.59 6.72
N SER A 126 -49.51 28.54 6.41
CA SER A 126 -49.16 27.40 7.30
C SER A 126 -48.67 26.15 6.55
N ALA A 127 -47.82 25.38 7.26
CA ALA A 127 -47.55 23.95 7.12
C ALA A 127 -46.64 23.43 5.97
N ALA A 128 -45.46 22.98 6.42
CA ALA A 128 -44.84 21.68 6.13
C ALA A 128 -44.26 21.37 4.74
N MET A 129 -43.13 20.65 4.83
CA MET A 129 -42.47 19.79 3.83
C MET A 129 -41.44 20.45 2.91
N SER A 130 -40.20 19.96 3.08
CA SER A 130 -39.27 19.54 2.04
C SER A 130 -39.13 20.43 0.80
N SER A 131 -37.96 21.06 0.67
CA SER A 131 -37.50 21.58 -0.62
C SER A 131 -35.98 21.37 -0.78
N PRO A 132 -35.53 21.25 -2.05
CA PRO A 132 -34.42 20.38 -2.44
C PRO A 132 -33.05 21.05 -2.32
N VAL A 133 -32.03 20.22 -2.13
CA VAL A 133 -30.61 20.59 -2.19
C VAL A 133 -30.30 21.09 -3.61
N MET A 134 -29.92 22.36 -3.73
CA MET A 134 -29.26 22.87 -4.95
C MET A 134 -27.81 22.34 -5.01
N PRO A 135 -27.30 22.00 -6.20
CA PRO A 135 -25.89 21.61 -6.36
C PRO A 135 -24.96 22.81 -6.06
N PRO A 136 -23.77 22.60 -5.48
CA PRO A 136 -22.85 23.69 -5.15
C PRO A 136 -22.33 24.34 -6.43
N GLU A 137 -22.31 25.68 -6.47
CA GLU A 137 -21.67 26.45 -7.55
C GLU A 137 -20.17 26.10 -7.66
N PRO A 138 -19.61 25.99 -8.88
CA PRO A 138 -18.22 25.62 -9.09
C PRO A 138 -17.27 26.71 -8.57
N VAL A 139 -16.25 26.29 -7.79
CA VAL A 139 -15.23 27.17 -7.22
C VAL A 139 -14.27 27.59 -8.33
N GLN A 140 -14.05 28.90 -8.51
CA GLN A 140 -13.20 29.42 -9.59
C GLN A 140 -11.71 29.45 -9.23
N CYS A 141 -10.85 29.30 -10.24
CA CYS A 141 -9.40 29.41 -10.11
C CYS A 141 -8.98 30.85 -9.80
N GLN A 142 -8.16 31.03 -8.77
CA GLN A 142 -7.69 32.34 -8.32
C GLN A 142 -6.41 32.82 -9.02
N PHE A 143 -5.85 32.02 -9.94
CA PHE A 143 -4.59 32.30 -10.65
C PHE A 143 -4.75 32.42 -12.18
N CYS A 144 -5.97 32.25 -12.71
CA CYS A 144 -6.21 32.41 -14.13
C CYS A 144 -6.24 33.90 -14.53
N GLU A 145 -5.57 34.24 -15.63
CA GLU A 145 -5.62 35.58 -16.24
C GLU A 145 -6.79 35.74 -17.24
N GLN A 146 -7.64 34.71 -17.40
CA GLN A 146 -8.80 34.70 -18.30
C GLN A 146 -10.07 35.16 -17.56
N ASP A 147 -10.97 35.87 -18.26
CA ASP A 147 -12.28 36.32 -17.74
C ASP A 147 -13.43 35.71 -18.57
N PRO A 148 -14.30 34.85 -17.99
CA PRO A 148 -14.29 34.42 -16.59
C PRO A 148 -13.18 33.38 -16.29
N PRO A 149 -12.69 33.31 -15.05
CA PRO A 149 -11.68 32.33 -14.63
C PRO A 149 -12.17 30.89 -14.82
N GLN A 150 -11.25 29.98 -15.13
CA GLN A 150 -11.57 28.55 -15.25
C GLN A 150 -11.94 27.94 -13.89
N ASP A 151 -12.74 26.88 -13.90
CA ASP A 151 -13.11 26.15 -12.69
C ASP A 151 -11.88 25.52 -12.03
N ALA A 152 -11.82 25.64 -10.71
CA ALA A 152 -10.77 25.01 -9.92
C ALA A 152 -11.00 23.51 -9.82
N VAL A 153 -9.92 22.74 -9.95
CA VAL A 153 -9.93 21.27 -9.83
C VAL A 153 -9.36 20.80 -8.49
N LYS A 154 -8.54 21.63 -7.83
CA LYS A 154 -7.96 21.37 -6.52
C LYS A 154 -7.76 22.64 -5.70
N THR A 155 -7.93 22.54 -4.39
CA THR A 155 -7.51 23.58 -3.43
C THR A 155 -6.29 23.08 -2.66
N CYS A 156 -5.22 23.86 -2.62
CA CYS A 156 -4.07 23.56 -1.78
C CYS A 156 -4.32 24.12 -0.39
N VAL A 157 -4.53 23.28 0.63
CA VAL A 157 -4.74 23.78 2.01
C VAL A 157 -3.47 24.40 2.60
N THR A 158 -2.31 24.08 2.04
CA THR A 158 -1.03 24.65 2.45
C THR A 158 -0.83 26.05 1.87
N CYS A 159 -1.30 26.31 0.66
CA CYS A 159 -1.25 27.63 0.01
C CYS A 159 -2.54 28.45 0.21
N GLU A 160 -3.60 27.81 0.73
CA GLU A 160 -4.96 28.35 0.86
C GLU A 160 -5.56 28.88 -0.46
N VAL A 161 -5.24 28.24 -1.60
CA VAL A 161 -5.62 28.71 -2.94
C VAL A 161 -6.23 27.59 -3.77
N SER A 162 -7.26 27.94 -4.56
CA SER A 162 -7.92 27.06 -5.52
C SER A 162 -7.37 27.26 -6.93
N TYR A 163 -6.96 26.17 -7.57
CA TYR A 163 -6.29 26.17 -8.88
C TYR A 163 -7.08 25.35 -9.91
N CYS A 164 -7.17 25.84 -11.15
CA CYS A 164 -7.52 25.02 -12.31
C CYS A 164 -6.34 24.08 -12.65
N GLU A 165 -6.61 23.08 -13.49
CA GLU A 165 -5.63 22.04 -13.87
C GLU A 165 -4.31 22.64 -14.40
N GLU A 166 -4.39 23.70 -15.20
CA GLU A 166 -3.22 24.32 -15.82
C GLU A 166 -2.40 25.17 -14.84
N CYS A 167 -3.08 26.01 -14.04
CA CYS A 167 -2.44 26.81 -12.99
C CYS A 167 -1.83 25.93 -11.89
N LEU A 168 -2.47 24.78 -11.58
CA LEU A 168 -1.94 23.81 -10.63
C LEU A 168 -0.63 23.20 -11.14
N ARG A 169 -0.54 22.79 -12.42
CA ARG A 169 0.72 22.23 -12.95
C ARG A 169 1.84 23.27 -13.02
N ALA A 170 1.51 24.53 -13.30
CA ALA A 170 2.47 25.62 -13.39
C ALA A 170 3.01 26.06 -12.02
N THR A 171 2.16 26.05 -10.98
CA THR A 171 2.50 26.54 -9.63
C THR A 171 2.83 25.43 -8.63
N HIS A 172 2.34 24.21 -8.90
CA HIS A 172 2.54 22.97 -8.15
C HIS A 172 3.04 21.82 -9.05
N PRO A 173 4.23 21.96 -9.68
CA PRO A 173 4.84 20.84 -10.40
C PRO A 173 5.22 19.72 -9.42
N ASN A 174 5.16 18.46 -9.87
CA ASN A 174 5.37 17.25 -9.06
C ASN A 174 6.87 17.01 -8.72
N LYS A 175 7.54 18.05 -8.21
CA LYS A 175 8.95 18.12 -7.81
C LYS A 175 9.06 18.95 -6.53
N LYS A 176 10.08 18.70 -5.72
CA LYS A 176 10.35 19.49 -4.49
C LYS A 176 10.47 20.98 -4.85
N PRO A 177 9.96 21.91 -4.02
CA PRO A 177 9.55 21.75 -2.63
C PRO A 177 8.07 21.37 -2.42
N PHE A 178 7.26 21.35 -3.47
CA PHE A 178 5.80 21.31 -3.35
C PHE A 178 5.19 19.91 -3.17
N THR A 179 6.00 18.86 -3.20
CA THR A 179 5.58 17.46 -2.99
C THR A 179 4.97 17.20 -1.60
N GLY A 180 5.14 18.12 -0.64
CA GLY A 180 4.56 18.04 0.70
C GLY A 180 3.27 18.87 0.90
N HIS A 181 2.82 19.61 -0.12
CA HIS A 181 1.61 20.42 -0.01
C HIS A 181 0.37 19.55 -0.19
N ARG A 182 -0.63 19.72 0.69
CA ARG A 182 -1.84 18.88 0.67
C ARG A 182 -2.91 19.52 -0.23
N LEU A 183 -3.29 18.81 -1.28
CA LEU A 183 -4.34 19.21 -2.21
C LEU A 183 -5.64 18.47 -1.89
N ILE A 184 -6.75 19.19 -1.80
CA ILE A 184 -8.10 18.67 -1.54
C ILE A 184 -9.06 19.07 -2.67
N GLU A 185 -10.30 18.59 -2.62
CA GLU A 185 -11.35 19.02 -3.55
C GLU A 185 -11.61 20.54 -3.46
N PRO A 186 -12.03 21.19 -4.57
CA PRO A 186 -12.27 22.63 -4.61
C PRO A 186 -13.26 23.06 -3.54
N MET A 187 -12.81 23.90 -2.60
CA MET A 187 -13.64 24.42 -1.51
C MET A 187 -13.82 25.93 -1.63
N PRO A 188 -15.04 26.47 -1.44
CA PRO A 188 -15.28 27.92 -1.43
C PRO A 188 -14.51 28.62 -0.30
N ASP A 189 -14.05 29.85 -0.54
CA ASP A 189 -13.22 30.65 0.40
C ASP A 189 -13.84 30.82 1.80
N SER A 190 -15.17 30.71 1.91
CA SER A 190 -15.91 30.82 3.17
C SER A 190 -15.58 29.71 4.18
N HIS A 191 -15.15 28.52 3.73
CA HIS A 191 -14.87 27.36 4.59
C HIS A 191 -13.38 27.20 4.97
N LEU A 192 -12.49 28.07 4.46
CA LEU A 192 -11.06 28.13 4.84
C LEU A 192 -10.78 29.10 6.01
N ARG A 193 -11.80 29.80 6.54
CA ARG A 193 -11.65 30.72 7.68
C ARG A 193 -11.42 29.94 8.97
N GLY A 194 -10.15 29.75 9.33
CA GLY A 194 -9.71 29.32 10.66
C GLY A 194 -10.12 30.31 11.78
N LEU A 195 -9.86 29.92 13.03
CA LEU A 195 -10.19 30.67 14.25
C LEU A 195 -9.63 32.10 14.18
N GLN A 196 -10.48 33.11 14.36
CA GLN A 196 -10.12 34.54 14.37
C GLN A 196 -9.80 35.01 15.79
N CYS A 197 -8.93 36.01 15.89
CA CYS A 197 -8.48 36.59 17.16
C CYS A 197 -9.55 37.49 17.76
N LEU A 198 -9.81 37.30 19.07
CA LEU A 198 -10.88 38.02 19.78
C LEU A 198 -10.63 39.53 19.91
N GLU A 199 -9.36 39.97 19.88
CA GLU A 199 -9.00 41.40 19.94
C GLU A 199 -8.81 42.03 18.55
N HIS A 200 -8.57 41.20 17.53
CA HIS A 200 -8.27 41.65 16.18
C HIS A 200 -9.08 40.77 15.22
N GLU A 201 -10.35 41.13 15.02
CA GLU A 201 -11.37 40.30 14.35
C GLU A 201 -10.99 39.93 12.89
N GLU A 202 -10.10 40.70 12.26
CA GLU A 202 -9.60 40.44 10.91
C GLU A 202 -8.35 39.52 10.88
N GLU A 203 -7.76 39.21 12.03
CA GLU A 203 -6.54 38.39 12.12
C GLU A 203 -6.81 36.95 12.56
N LYS A 204 -6.14 36.00 11.89
CA LYS A 204 -6.17 34.59 12.29
C LYS A 204 -5.33 34.39 13.54
N VAL A 205 -5.81 33.55 14.45
CA VAL A 205 -5.02 33.11 15.60
C VAL A 205 -3.86 32.26 15.10
N ASN A 206 -2.63 32.63 15.46
CA ASN A 206 -1.43 31.88 15.09
C ASN A 206 -0.47 31.63 16.25
N MET A 207 -0.76 32.16 17.44
CA MET A 207 0.06 31.99 18.64
C MET A 207 -0.79 31.74 19.90
N TYR A 208 -0.14 31.21 20.93
CA TYR A 208 -0.73 30.99 22.23
C TYR A 208 -0.04 31.85 23.29
N CYS A 209 -0.77 32.73 23.96
CA CYS A 209 -0.24 33.44 25.11
C CYS A 209 -0.24 32.50 26.33
N VAL A 210 0.95 32.12 26.79
CA VAL A 210 1.14 31.28 27.99
C VAL A 210 0.76 32.05 29.25
N THR A 211 0.99 33.36 29.28
CA THR A 211 0.71 34.21 30.45
C THR A 211 -0.79 34.34 30.71
N ASP A 212 -1.61 34.56 29.68
CA ASP A 212 -3.06 34.77 29.82
C ASP A 212 -3.90 33.54 29.44
N ASP A 213 -3.24 32.45 29.03
CA ASP A 213 -3.86 31.21 28.60
C ASP A 213 -4.87 31.37 27.44
N GLN A 214 -4.53 32.24 26.47
CA GLN A 214 -5.42 32.61 25.36
C GLN A 214 -4.76 32.44 23.99
N LEU A 215 -5.61 32.11 23.01
CA LEU A 215 -5.30 32.09 21.59
C LEU A 215 -5.23 33.52 21.07
N ILE A 216 -4.06 33.93 20.57
CA ILE A 216 -3.80 35.29 20.10
C ILE A 216 -3.21 35.30 18.68
N CYS A 217 -3.29 36.43 17.98
CA CYS A 217 -2.61 36.65 16.71
C CYS A 217 -1.25 37.35 16.90
N SER A 218 -0.46 37.48 15.82
CA SER A 218 0.79 38.25 15.82
C SER A 218 0.64 39.69 16.26
N LEU A 219 -0.49 40.33 15.95
CA LEU A 219 -0.72 41.73 16.33
C LEU A 219 -0.87 41.89 17.85
N CYS A 220 -1.52 40.94 18.54
CA CYS A 220 -1.61 40.94 20.00
C CYS A 220 -0.24 40.93 20.69
N LYS A 221 0.77 40.28 20.08
CA LYS A 221 2.14 40.21 20.61
C LYS A 221 3.04 41.36 20.15
N LEU A 222 2.86 41.87 18.94
CA LEU A 222 3.72 42.93 18.41
C LEU A 222 3.32 44.31 18.95
N VAL A 223 2.03 44.59 19.03
CA VAL A 223 1.52 45.94 19.35
C VAL A 223 0.40 45.93 20.39
N GLY A 224 -0.26 44.79 20.57
CA GLY A 224 -1.39 44.64 21.49
C GLY A 224 -1.01 44.42 22.95
N ARG A 225 -2.01 44.08 23.77
CA ARG A 225 -1.90 43.94 25.23
C ARG A 225 -0.99 42.81 25.70
N HIS A 226 -0.57 41.93 24.80
CA HIS A 226 0.27 40.76 25.11
C HIS A 226 1.76 40.97 24.73
N ARG A 227 2.17 42.23 24.52
CA ARG A 227 3.54 42.60 24.09
C ARG A 227 4.64 42.04 24.98
N ASP A 228 4.44 42.04 26.29
CA ASP A 228 5.42 41.57 27.27
C ASP A 228 5.14 40.15 27.80
N HIS A 229 4.07 39.51 27.29
CA HIS A 229 3.65 38.20 27.76
C HIS A 229 4.36 37.05 27.06
N GLN A 230 4.54 35.93 27.76
CA GLN A 230 5.22 34.77 27.19
C GLN A 230 4.27 34.09 26.20
N VAL A 231 4.71 33.93 24.96
CA VAL A 231 3.92 33.28 23.89
C VAL A 231 4.61 32.02 23.40
N ALA A 232 3.83 31.04 22.95
CA ALA A 232 4.30 29.81 22.34
C ALA A 232 3.63 29.61 20.97
N ALA A 233 4.32 28.94 20.05
CA ALA A 233 3.75 28.58 18.75
C ALA A 233 2.54 27.64 18.94
N LEU A 234 1.50 27.82 18.12
CA LEU A 234 0.32 26.93 18.18
C LEU A 234 0.68 25.49 17.89
N SER A 235 1.65 25.21 17.01
CA SER A 235 2.15 23.86 16.74
C SER A 235 2.83 23.26 17.98
N ASP A 236 3.70 24.00 18.66
CA ASP A 236 4.34 23.54 19.90
C ASP A 236 3.33 23.31 21.02
N ARG A 237 2.33 24.19 21.13
CA ARG A 237 1.22 24.02 22.07
C ARG A 237 0.30 22.90 21.61
N TYR A 238 0.04 22.69 20.33
CA TYR A 238 -0.82 21.62 19.78
C TYR A 238 -0.15 20.25 19.85
N GLU A 239 1.16 20.12 19.64
CA GLU A 239 1.93 18.90 19.89
C GLU A 239 2.13 18.63 21.38
N LYS A 240 2.19 19.69 22.20
CA LYS A 240 2.10 19.55 23.66
C LYS A 240 0.66 19.20 24.08
N LEU A 241 -0.39 19.74 23.47
CA LEU A 241 -1.81 19.56 23.82
C LEU A 241 -2.46 18.31 23.21
N ARG A 242 -1.92 17.74 22.13
CA ARG A 242 -2.37 16.47 21.55
C ARG A 242 -2.23 15.31 22.54
N PRO A 243 -1.14 15.22 23.33
CA PRO A 243 -1.04 14.30 24.46
C PRO A 243 -1.46 14.92 25.82
N ARG A 244 -1.39 16.26 26.01
CA ARG A 244 -1.72 16.92 27.29
C ARG A 244 -3.22 17.12 27.56
N ALA A 245 -4.10 17.17 26.55
CA ALA A 245 -5.54 17.27 26.78
C ALA A 245 -6.17 15.97 27.31
N LEU A 246 -5.56 14.81 27.01
CA LEU A 246 -6.08 13.51 27.45
C LEU A 246 -5.40 12.94 28.70
N LEU A 247 -4.16 13.32 29.04
CA LEU A 247 -3.42 12.66 30.13
C LEU A 247 -2.91 13.59 31.26
N ARG A 248 -2.77 14.92 31.03
CA ARG A 248 -2.20 15.85 32.05
C ARG A 248 -3.24 16.53 32.93
N ALA A 249 -4.54 16.39 32.62
CA ALA A 249 -5.62 16.81 33.52
C ALA A 249 -5.85 15.85 34.70
N LEU A 250 -5.26 14.64 34.70
CA LEU A 250 -5.55 13.64 35.73
C LEU A 250 -4.46 13.40 36.78
N ILE A 251 -3.16 13.67 36.57
CA ILE A 251 -2.14 13.30 37.60
C ILE A 251 -0.98 14.31 37.80
N GLY A 252 -0.67 15.17 36.83
CA GLY A 252 0.64 15.85 36.77
C GLY A 252 0.77 17.25 37.39
N LYS A 253 0.18 17.52 38.56
CA LYS A 253 0.56 18.70 39.38
C LYS A 253 0.97 18.34 40.82
N ALA A 254 1.12 17.06 41.16
CA ALA A 254 1.48 16.71 42.53
C ALA A 254 2.98 16.42 42.77
N PHE A 255 3.79 15.93 41.83
CA PHE A 255 5.08 15.35 42.22
C PHE A 255 6.21 15.44 41.17
N ASP A 256 6.54 16.64 40.68
CA ASP A 256 7.71 16.86 39.81
C ASP A 256 9.05 17.03 40.58
N ALA A 257 9.16 16.72 41.88
CA ALA A 257 10.26 17.29 42.69
C ALA A 257 11.27 16.36 43.39
N GLN A 258 11.18 15.02 43.39
CA GLN A 258 12.18 14.20 44.11
C GLN A 258 12.32 12.78 43.55
N PHE A 259 13.57 12.29 43.41
CA PHE A 259 14.00 10.95 42.96
C PHE A 259 14.34 10.76 41.47
N ALA A 260 15.24 11.60 40.96
CA ALA A 260 16.25 11.12 40.03
C ALA A 260 17.20 10.13 40.73
N ALA A 261 17.56 9.04 40.05
CA ALA A 261 18.52 7.99 40.41
C ALA A 261 18.03 6.78 41.26
N ARG A 262 17.55 5.72 40.57
CA ARG A 262 18.13 4.35 40.60
C ARG A 262 17.26 3.31 39.84
N PRO A 263 17.85 2.32 39.12
CA PRO A 263 17.15 1.49 38.13
C PRO A 263 16.49 0.20 38.68
N GLY A 264 16.06 0.18 39.95
CA GLY A 264 15.77 -1.09 40.67
C GLY A 264 14.31 -1.36 41.07
N LEU A 265 13.35 -0.46 40.83
CA LEU A 265 12.01 -0.57 41.44
C LEU A 265 10.82 -0.41 40.47
N ARG A 266 11.00 -0.68 39.17
CA ARG A 266 9.88 -0.67 38.20
C ARG A 266 8.81 -1.75 38.43
N LEU A 267 9.15 -2.83 39.14
CA LEU A 267 8.21 -3.95 39.36
C LEU A 267 7.24 -3.74 40.53
N ALA A 268 7.50 -2.79 41.44
CA ALA A 268 6.59 -2.47 42.54
C ALA A 268 5.54 -1.39 42.19
N TRP A 269 5.82 -0.54 41.18
CA TRP A 269 4.93 0.56 40.78
C TRP A 269 3.66 0.10 40.05
N CYS A 270 3.72 -1.02 39.32
CA CYS A 270 2.56 -1.53 38.57
C CYS A 270 1.43 -2.07 39.48
N SER A 271 1.75 -2.48 40.72
CA SER A 271 0.73 -2.99 41.66
C SER A 271 0.02 -1.89 42.45
N VAL A 272 0.62 -0.71 42.62
CA VAL A 272 0.04 0.38 43.44
C VAL A 272 -0.76 1.38 42.60
N GLU A 273 -0.34 1.66 41.35
CA GLU A 273 -1.11 2.52 40.43
C GLU A 273 -2.46 1.91 40.02
N TRP A 274 -2.56 0.57 39.96
CA TRP A 274 -3.82 -0.10 39.61
C TRP A 274 -4.85 -0.08 40.75
N LEU A 275 -4.38 -0.15 42.02
CA LEU A 275 -5.24 -0.02 43.21
C LEU A 275 -5.76 1.42 43.41
N SER A 276 -5.03 2.41 42.92
CA SER A 276 -5.45 3.83 42.94
C SER A 276 -6.48 4.16 41.85
N GLN A 277 -6.32 3.64 40.62
CA GLN A 277 -7.27 3.86 39.52
C GLN A 277 -8.55 3.00 39.60
N SER A 278 -8.65 2.07 40.56
CA SER A 278 -9.87 1.31 40.84
C SER A 278 -10.86 2.03 41.79
N HIS A 279 -10.49 3.21 42.32
CA HIS A 279 -11.37 4.04 43.16
C HIS A 279 -12.69 4.49 42.48
N PRO A 280 -12.72 4.92 41.20
CA PRO A 280 -13.97 5.32 40.53
C PRO A 280 -14.91 4.14 40.25
N LEU A 281 -14.36 2.94 40.00
CA LEU A 281 -15.15 1.71 39.78
C LEU A 281 -15.72 1.16 41.11
N LEU A 282 -15.01 1.34 42.22
CA LEU A 282 -15.51 1.03 43.58
C LEU A 282 -16.65 1.98 43.98
N GLU A 283 -16.53 3.30 43.73
CA GLU A 283 -17.62 4.26 43.96
C GLU A 283 -18.83 4.00 43.05
N TYR A 284 -18.61 3.67 41.77
CA TYR A 284 -19.68 3.31 40.84
C TYR A 284 -20.41 2.02 41.26
N ARG A 285 -19.68 0.96 41.65
CA ARG A 285 -20.27 -0.28 42.22
C ARG A 285 -21.05 -0.01 43.52
N LEU A 286 -20.59 0.93 44.35
CA LEU A 286 -21.30 1.38 45.56
C LEU A 286 -22.56 2.20 45.23
N LEU A 287 -22.53 3.00 44.16
CA LEU A 287 -23.69 3.76 43.63
C LEU A 287 -24.75 2.83 43.00
N SER A 288 -24.36 1.83 42.20
CA SER A 288 -25.27 0.81 41.69
C SER A 288 -25.91 -0.01 42.82
N ARG A 289 -25.15 -0.34 43.88
CA ARG A 289 -25.70 -0.99 45.09
C ARG A 289 -26.63 -0.06 45.90
N ARG A 290 -26.38 1.25 45.94
CA ARG A 290 -27.28 2.25 46.59
C ARG A 290 -28.58 2.45 45.80
N LEU A 291 -28.52 2.50 44.47
CA LEU A 291 -29.70 2.60 43.60
C LEU A 291 -30.58 1.34 43.70
N GLY A 292 -29.97 0.15 43.79
CA GLY A 292 -30.67 -1.11 44.08
C GLY A 292 -31.36 -1.12 45.46
N ARG A 293 -30.76 -0.52 46.50
CA ARG A 293 -31.39 -0.35 47.83
C ARG A 293 -32.49 0.72 47.85
N GLY A 294 -32.41 1.72 46.96
CA GLY A 294 -33.43 2.77 46.80
C GLY A 294 -34.77 2.25 46.26
N ARG A 295 -34.75 1.15 45.48
CA ARG A 295 -35.94 0.46 44.95
C ARG A 295 -36.86 -0.08 46.06
N MET A 296 -36.31 -0.62 47.15
CA MET A 296 -37.12 -1.13 48.28
C MET A 296 -37.79 -0.02 49.12
N ARG A 297 -37.30 1.22 49.09
CA ARG A 297 -37.84 2.32 49.92
C ARG A 297 -39.00 3.08 49.29
N ARG A 298 -39.28 2.91 47.98
CA ARG A 298 -40.35 3.65 47.29
C ARG A 298 -41.71 2.95 47.28
N GLN A 299 -41.81 1.74 47.83
CA GLN A 299 -43.03 0.93 47.80
C GLN A 299 -44.11 1.35 48.82
N HIS A 300 -43.97 2.50 49.49
CA HIS A 300 -44.83 2.89 50.62
C HIS A 300 -45.44 4.31 50.58
N ARG A 301 -45.46 5.00 49.43
CA ARG A 301 -46.30 6.19 49.28
C ARG A 301 -47.02 6.20 47.94
N ASP A 302 -48.28 5.78 48.00
CA ASP A 302 -49.29 5.97 46.97
C ASP A 302 -49.71 7.44 46.91
N GLU A 303 -49.74 8.01 45.70
CA GLU A 303 -50.96 8.51 45.04
C GLU A 303 -50.56 9.23 43.73
N GLY A 304 -50.99 8.68 42.59
CA GLY A 304 -50.81 9.25 41.26
C GLY A 304 -49.80 8.53 40.37
N TYR A 305 -50.04 7.26 40.02
CA TYR A 305 -49.09 6.44 39.27
C TYR A 305 -49.44 6.30 37.79
N HIS A 306 -48.54 6.72 36.90
CA HIS A 306 -48.57 6.39 35.47
C HIS A 306 -47.66 5.16 35.23
N PRO A 307 -48.19 3.92 35.24
CA PRO A 307 -47.36 2.70 35.21
C PRO A 307 -46.49 2.56 33.96
N ARG A 308 -46.88 3.21 32.84
CA ARG A 308 -46.11 3.19 31.59
C ARG A 308 -44.81 3.99 31.66
N SER A 309 -44.76 5.11 32.39
CA SER A 309 -43.56 5.95 32.44
C SER A 309 -42.49 5.35 33.34
N GLU A 310 -42.88 4.70 34.44
CA GLU A 310 -41.93 3.96 35.28
C GLU A 310 -41.37 2.74 34.53
N GLN A 311 -42.23 1.96 33.87
CA GLN A 311 -41.79 0.78 33.13
C GLN A 311 -40.85 1.16 31.96
N ALA A 312 -41.11 2.29 31.29
CA ALA A 312 -40.21 2.84 30.27
C ALA A 312 -38.86 3.28 30.88
N LEU A 313 -38.87 3.99 32.01
CA LEU A 313 -37.65 4.39 32.70
C LEU A 313 -36.83 3.18 33.16
N ASP A 314 -37.48 2.11 33.61
CA ASP A 314 -36.83 0.89 34.05
C ASP A 314 -36.17 0.12 32.90
N SER A 315 -36.85 0.04 31.76
CA SER A 315 -36.29 -0.54 30.54
C SER A 315 -35.08 0.26 30.03
N ASN A 316 -35.16 1.60 30.08
CA ASN A 316 -34.07 2.48 29.65
C ASN A 316 -32.87 2.37 30.58
N LEU A 317 -33.09 2.26 31.90
CA LEU A 317 -32.05 2.05 32.88
C LEU A 317 -31.36 0.69 32.69
N THR A 318 -32.14 -0.37 32.45
CA THR A 318 -31.59 -1.72 32.19
C THR A 318 -30.74 -1.75 30.93
N ASN A 319 -31.20 -1.08 29.85
CA ASN A 319 -30.43 -0.92 28.62
C ASN A 319 -29.14 -0.13 28.84
N LEU A 320 -29.17 0.92 29.67
CA LEU A 320 -28.00 1.71 30.01
C LEU A 320 -26.98 0.89 30.81
N ILE A 321 -27.41 0.10 31.79
CA ILE A 321 -26.53 -0.81 32.55
C ILE A 321 -25.87 -1.83 31.62
N LYS A 322 -26.62 -2.41 30.68
CA LYS A 322 -26.09 -3.34 29.69
C LYS A 322 -25.02 -2.68 28.81
N ARG A 323 -25.32 -1.49 28.27
CA ARG A 323 -24.37 -0.67 27.48
C ARG A 323 -23.11 -0.32 28.28
N ASN A 324 -23.25 -0.05 29.57
CA ASN A 324 -22.11 0.28 30.44
C ASN A 324 -21.21 -0.94 30.68
N ASN A 325 -21.78 -2.13 30.89
CA ASN A 325 -21.02 -3.38 30.99
C ASN A 325 -20.29 -3.71 29.68
N GLU A 326 -20.91 -3.43 28.52
CA GLU A 326 -20.27 -3.57 27.20
C GLU A 326 -19.07 -2.62 27.07
N LEU A 327 -19.19 -1.36 27.52
CA LEU A 327 -18.09 -0.40 27.56
C LEU A 327 -16.96 -0.84 28.49
N GLU A 328 -17.26 -1.38 29.67
CA GLU A 328 -16.24 -1.94 30.57
C GLU A 328 -15.47 -3.10 29.92
N SER A 329 -16.17 -3.97 29.18
CA SER A 329 -15.54 -5.05 28.42
C SER A 329 -14.64 -4.53 27.30
N LEU A 330 -15.10 -3.53 26.54
CA LEU A 330 -14.30 -2.89 25.49
C LEU A 330 -13.06 -2.19 26.06
N MET A 331 -13.20 -1.51 27.19
CA MET A 331 -12.09 -0.87 27.89
C MET A 331 -11.04 -1.91 28.33
N GLY A 332 -11.47 -3.06 28.86
CA GLY A 332 -10.58 -4.17 29.18
C GLY A 332 -9.80 -4.69 27.96
N LYS A 333 -10.45 -4.83 26.81
CA LYS A 333 -9.81 -5.23 25.55
C LYS A 333 -8.80 -4.19 25.04
N LEU A 334 -9.13 -2.89 25.16
CA LEU A 334 -8.23 -1.80 24.80
C LEU A 334 -6.98 -1.80 25.68
N ILE A 335 -7.12 -1.99 27.00
CA ILE A 335 -5.99 -2.08 27.93
C ILE A 335 -5.07 -3.24 27.56
N GLN A 336 -5.63 -4.43 27.30
CA GLN A 336 -4.86 -5.59 26.85
C GLN A 336 -4.13 -5.32 25.53
N THR A 337 -4.79 -4.62 24.60
CA THR A 337 -4.19 -4.24 23.32
C THR A 337 -3.02 -3.27 23.52
N CYS A 338 -3.17 -2.26 24.38
CA CYS A 338 -2.09 -1.33 24.71
C CYS A 338 -0.89 -2.06 25.35
N GLN A 339 -1.13 -2.93 26.34
CA GLN A 339 -0.07 -3.73 26.97
C GLN A 339 0.65 -4.62 25.95
N HIS A 340 -0.09 -5.24 25.04
CA HIS A 340 0.49 -6.05 23.98
C HIS A 340 1.36 -5.22 23.03
N VAL A 341 0.93 -4.01 22.65
CA VAL A 341 1.71 -3.09 21.81
C VAL A 341 3.01 -2.69 22.52
N GLU A 342 2.96 -2.35 23.81
CA GLU A 342 4.15 -1.98 24.59
C GLU A 342 5.17 -3.12 24.67
N VAL A 343 4.73 -4.32 25.06
CA VAL A 343 5.61 -5.50 25.15
C VAL A 343 6.19 -5.85 23.78
N ASN A 344 5.39 -5.76 22.72
CA ASN A 344 5.85 -6.05 21.37
C ASN A 344 6.87 -5.02 20.87
N ALA A 345 6.64 -3.72 21.13
CA ALA A 345 7.57 -2.65 20.78
C ALA A 345 8.91 -2.82 21.49
N SER A 346 8.91 -3.05 22.81
CA SER A 346 10.14 -3.29 23.57
C SER A 346 10.90 -4.53 23.09
N ARG A 347 10.19 -5.60 22.74
CA ARG A 347 10.80 -6.81 22.17
C ARG A 347 11.45 -6.53 20.81
N GLN A 348 10.81 -5.73 19.95
CA GLN A 348 11.36 -5.40 18.64
C GLN A 348 12.55 -4.44 18.73
N GLU A 349 12.53 -3.51 19.69
CA GLU A 349 13.67 -2.65 20.01
C GLU A 349 14.88 -3.48 20.47
N GLY A 350 14.66 -4.46 21.36
CA GLY A 350 15.72 -5.38 21.79
C GLY A 350 16.35 -6.15 20.64
N LYS A 351 15.54 -6.71 19.73
CA LYS A 351 16.03 -7.41 18.53
C LYS A 351 16.82 -6.51 17.59
N LEU A 352 16.37 -5.26 17.40
CA LEU A 352 17.09 -4.30 16.56
C LEU A 352 18.50 -4.02 17.13
N LEU A 353 18.61 -3.86 18.45
CA LEU A 353 19.89 -3.66 19.11
C LEU A 353 20.80 -4.88 18.92
N GLU A 354 20.28 -6.10 19.13
CA GLU A 354 21.03 -7.34 18.92
C GLU A 354 21.56 -7.48 17.47
N GLU A 355 20.73 -7.23 16.46
CA GLU A 355 21.15 -7.31 15.04
C GLU A 355 22.15 -6.19 14.67
N CYS A 356 21.98 -4.98 15.21
CA CYS A 356 22.94 -3.90 15.05
C CYS A 356 24.31 -4.25 15.65
N ASP A 357 24.33 -4.84 16.85
CA ASP A 357 25.56 -5.26 17.51
C ASP A 357 26.30 -6.32 16.68
N VAL A 358 25.59 -7.26 16.08
CA VAL A 358 26.17 -8.26 15.15
C VAL A 358 26.81 -7.59 13.93
N LEU A 359 26.14 -6.62 13.30
CA LEU A 359 26.70 -5.88 12.15
C LEU A 359 27.95 -5.08 12.55
N ILE A 360 27.93 -4.45 13.72
CA ILE A 360 29.07 -3.71 14.27
C ILE A 360 30.26 -4.67 14.47
N ASP A 361 30.04 -5.84 15.07
CA ASP A 361 31.08 -6.85 15.29
C ASP A 361 31.71 -7.32 13.97
N ILE A 362 30.89 -7.59 12.95
CA ILE A 362 31.38 -7.97 11.61
C ILE A 362 32.25 -6.86 11.02
N ILE A 363 31.81 -5.61 11.07
CA ILE A 363 32.58 -4.46 10.54
C ILE A 363 33.91 -4.31 11.31
N GLN A 364 33.88 -4.45 12.64
CA GLN A 364 35.07 -4.36 13.47
C GLN A 364 36.07 -5.49 13.17
N GLN A 365 35.60 -6.73 13.00
CA GLN A 365 36.43 -7.87 12.60
C GLN A 365 37.08 -7.65 11.23
N ARG A 366 36.29 -7.21 10.23
CA ARG A 366 36.80 -6.93 8.88
C ARG A 366 37.84 -5.81 8.89
N ARG A 367 37.62 -4.76 9.68
CA ARG A 367 38.60 -3.69 9.92
C ARG A 367 39.93 -4.23 10.42
N GLN A 368 39.92 -5.14 11.41
CA GLN A 368 41.16 -5.74 11.93
C GLN A 368 41.87 -6.59 10.88
N ILE A 369 41.14 -7.43 10.15
CA ILE A 369 41.70 -8.29 9.10
C ILE A 369 42.36 -7.46 8.00
N ILE A 370 41.66 -6.46 7.46
CA ILE A 370 42.19 -5.60 6.39
C ILE A 370 43.38 -4.78 6.91
N GLY A 371 43.26 -4.21 8.11
CA GLY A 371 44.34 -3.46 8.75
C GLY A 371 45.62 -4.28 8.94
N ASN A 372 45.49 -5.55 9.34
CA ASN A 372 46.64 -6.45 9.50
C ASN A 372 47.30 -6.79 8.16
N LYS A 373 46.52 -7.04 7.10
CA LYS A 373 47.07 -7.25 5.74
C LYS A 373 47.85 -6.06 5.22
N ILE A 374 47.35 -4.84 5.45
CA ILE A 374 48.04 -3.60 5.08
C ILE A 374 49.37 -3.48 5.84
N LYS A 375 49.35 -3.71 7.16
CA LYS A 375 50.57 -3.66 8.00
C LYS A 375 51.61 -4.70 7.57
N GLU A 376 51.18 -5.93 7.31
CA GLU A 376 52.05 -7.01 6.87
C GLU A 376 52.66 -6.72 5.48
N GLY A 377 51.83 -6.29 4.52
CA GLY A 377 52.29 -5.90 3.20
C GLY A 377 53.26 -4.72 3.23
N LYS A 378 53.08 -3.76 4.14
CA LYS A 378 54.03 -2.65 4.37
C LYS A 378 55.35 -3.20 4.93
N ALA A 379 55.28 -4.02 5.98
CA ALA A 379 56.46 -4.57 6.63
C ALA A 379 57.30 -5.45 5.69
N GLN A 380 56.66 -6.21 4.80
CA GLN A 380 57.35 -7.05 3.82
C GLN A 380 58.09 -6.20 2.77
N ARG A 381 57.47 -5.14 2.24
CA ARG A 381 58.10 -4.23 1.27
C ARG A 381 59.26 -3.46 1.90
N ILE A 382 59.08 -2.93 3.12
CA ILE A 382 60.18 -2.27 3.86
C ILE A 382 61.35 -3.23 4.06
N ARG A 383 61.09 -4.50 4.39
CA ARG A 383 62.15 -5.52 4.49
C ARG A 383 62.91 -5.73 3.17
N LYS A 384 62.20 -5.81 2.04
CA LYS A 384 62.85 -5.92 0.72
C LYS A 384 63.72 -4.71 0.39
N LEU A 385 63.21 -3.49 0.63
CA LEU A 385 63.94 -2.25 0.40
C LEU A 385 65.18 -2.16 1.30
N ALA A 386 65.06 -2.53 2.58
CA ALA A 386 66.20 -2.57 3.50
C ALA A 386 67.29 -3.56 3.04
N GLN A 387 66.89 -4.70 2.46
CA GLN A 387 67.83 -5.65 1.88
C GLN A 387 68.55 -5.08 0.66
N GLN A 388 67.83 -4.41 -0.25
CA GLN A 388 68.45 -3.76 -1.41
C GLN A 388 69.44 -2.66 -0.98
N ILE A 389 69.06 -1.83 0.01
CA ILE A 389 69.95 -0.81 0.58
C ILE A 389 71.23 -1.45 1.14
N THR A 390 71.11 -2.56 1.85
CA THR A 390 72.26 -3.29 2.42
C THR A 390 73.19 -3.82 1.33
N ASN A 391 72.62 -4.38 0.25
CA ASN A 391 73.39 -4.86 -0.89
C ASN A 391 74.13 -3.70 -1.60
N CYS A 392 73.48 -2.56 -1.79
CA CYS A 392 74.12 -1.35 -2.34
C CYS A 392 75.27 -0.87 -1.45
N LYS A 393 75.07 -0.78 -0.14
CA LYS A 393 76.11 -0.39 0.82
C LYS A 393 77.34 -1.29 0.73
N GLN A 394 77.14 -2.61 0.70
CA GLN A 394 78.24 -3.57 0.59
C GLN A 394 79.00 -3.44 -0.73
N CYS A 395 78.30 -3.17 -1.83
CA CYS A 395 78.91 -2.92 -3.14
C CYS A 395 79.80 -1.66 -3.10
N ILE A 396 79.30 -0.57 -2.51
CA ILE A 396 80.03 0.68 -2.32
C ILE A 396 81.29 0.46 -1.47
N GLU A 397 81.20 -0.27 -0.37
CA GLU A 397 82.34 -0.57 0.51
C GLU A 397 83.44 -1.36 -0.23
N ARG A 398 83.06 -2.41 -0.97
CA ARG A 398 84.02 -3.22 -1.75
C ARG A 398 84.70 -2.38 -2.83
N SER A 399 83.94 -1.55 -3.55
CA SER A 399 84.48 -0.66 -4.58
C SER A 399 85.40 0.40 -3.99
N SER A 400 85.03 1.00 -2.85
CA SER A 400 85.87 1.98 -2.14
C SER A 400 87.20 1.38 -1.67
N ALA A 401 87.17 0.14 -1.14
CA ALA A 401 88.39 -0.57 -0.74
C ALA A 401 89.30 -0.86 -1.94
N LEU A 402 88.73 -1.29 -3.08
CA LEU A 402 89.49 -1.56 -4.30
C LEU A 402 90.11 -0.28 -4.88
N ILE A 403 89.35 0.83 -4.88
CA ILE A 403 89.85 2.16 -5.30
C ILE A 403 91.03 2.58 -4.41
N THR A 404 90.91 2.42 -3.09
CA THR A 404 91.97 2.77 -2.14
C THR A 404 93.24 1.93 -2.37
N GLN A 405 93.10 0.63 -2.62
CA GLN A 405 94.22 -0.26 -2.95
C GLN A 405 94.91 0.12 -4.27
N ALA A 406 94.12 0.48 -5.29
CA ALA A 406 94.65 0.94 -6.57
C ALA A 406 95.40 2.28 -6.42
N ASP A 407 94.83 3.24 -5.70
CA ASP A 407 95.47 4.54 -5.42
C ASP A 407 96.78 4.40 -4.63
N GLN A 408 96.81 3.54 -3.61
CA GLN A 408 98.03 3.23 -2.86
C GLN A 408 99.11 2.61 -3.76
N THR A 409 98.73 1.70 -4.65
CA THR A 409 99.67 1.05 -5.57
C THR A 409 100.22 2.04 -6.60
N LEU A 410 99.40 2.97 -7.09
CA LEU A 410 99.84 4.05 -7.99
C LEU A 410 100.84 5.01 -7.34
N LYS A 411 100.86 5.09 -6.00
CA LYS A 411 101.80 5.93 -5.22
C LYS A 411 103.08 5.19 -4.81
N GLU A 412 103.23 3.90 -5.12
CA GLU A 412 104.42 3.11 -4.77
C GLU A 412 105.63 3.56 -5.59
N THR A 413 106.74 3.86 -4.90
CA THR A 413 107.96 4.40 -5.53
C THR A 413 108.97 3.31 -5.91
N ASP A 414 108.88 2.13 -5.28
CA ASP A 414 109.68 0.95 -5.62
C ASP A 414 109.09 0.22 -6.83
N HIS A 415 109.83 0.23 -7.94
CA HIS A 415 109.41 -0.34 -9.22
C HIS A 415 109.19 -1.86 -9.17
N ALA A 416 109.94 -2.59 -8.34
CA ALA A 416 109.81 -4.03 -8.23
C ALA A 416 108.55 -4.42 -7.43
N ARG A 417 108.26 -3.70 -6.33
CA ARG A 417 107.00 -3.89 -5.59
C ARG A 417 105.79 -3.48 -6.41
N PHE A 418 105.88 -2.34 -7.10
CA PHE A 418 104.82 -1.86 -7.98
C PHE A 418 104.43 -2.92 -9.02
N LEU A 419 105.40 -3.47 -9.75
CA LEU A 419 105.11 -4.49 -10.78
C LEU A 419 104.51 -5.78 -10.21
N GLN A 420 104.88 -6.16 -8.98
CA GLN A 420 104.33 -7.34 -8.29
C GLN A 420 102.86 -7.16 -7.90
N THR A 421 102.45 -5.98 -7.44
CA THR A 421 101.08 -5.71 -6.96
C THR A 421 100.15 -5.16 -8.04
N ALA A 422 100.69 -4.36 -8.98
CA ALA A 422 99.92 -3.69 -10.02
C ALA A 422 99.20 -4.67 -10.94
N LYS A 423 99.81 -5.81 -11.30
CA LYS A 423 99.18 -6.82 -12.16
C LYS A 423 97.91 -7.39 -11.52
N SER A 424 97.99 -7.78 -10.25
CA SER A 424 96.85 -8.35 -9.50
C SER A 424 95.73 -7.34 -9.28
N ILE A 425 96.07 -6.09 -8.95
CA ILE A 425 95.08 -5.03 -8.74
C ILE A 425 94.43 -4.63 -10.06
N ASN A 426 95.19 -4.53 -11.16
CA ASN A 426 94.67 -4.23 -12.48
C ASN A 426 93.71 -5.32 -12.97
N GLU A 427 94.00 -6.60 -12.73
CA GLU A 427 93.07 -7.71 -13.00
C GLU A 427 91.78 -7.57 -12.18
N ARG A 428 91.87 -7.28 -10.87
CA ARG A 428 90.69 -7.08 -10.01
C ARG A 428 89.84 -5.87 -10.41
N VAL A 429 90.49 -4.76 -10.78
CA VAL A 429 89.81 -3.55 -11.28
C VAL A 429 89.15 -3.82 -12.62
N SER A 430 89.86 -4.47 -13.55
CA SER A 430 89.32 -4.85 -14.86
C SER A 430 88.14 -5.81 -14.74
N MET A 431 88.21 -6.79 -13.83
CA MET A 431 87.09 -7.69 -13.55
C MET A 431 85.89 -6.96 -12.93
N ALA A 432 86.13 -6.01 -12.03
CA ALA A 432 85.06 -5.20 -11.43
C ALA A 432 84.39 -4.28 -12.46
N THR A 433 85.15 -3.69 -13.40
CA THR A 433 84.62 -2.79 -14.43
C THR A 433 84.04 -3.50 -15.65
N ALA A 434 84.40 -4.77 -15.89
CA ALA A 434 83.87 -5.57 -17.00
C ALA A 434 82.39 -5.95 -16.83
N SER A 435 81.82 -5.88 -15.62
CA SER A 435 80.40 -6.15 -15.38
C SER A 435 79.74 -5.03 -14.58
N THR A 436 78.77 -4.36 -15.19
CA THR A 436 77.98 -3.30 -14.54
C THR A 436 77.25 -3.82 -13.30
N GLN A 437 76.82 -5.09 -13.27
CA GLN A 437 76.18 -5.73 -12.12
C GLN A 437 77.12 -5.92 -10.92
N VAL A 438 78.44 -5.91 -11.13
CA VAL A 438 79.44 -6.02 -10.05
C VAL A 438 79.68 -4.67 -9.35
N LEU A 439 79.42 -3.55 -10.04
CA LEU A 439 79.56 -2.19 -9.52
C LEU A 439 78.23 -1.56 -9.10
N ILE A 440 77.13 -1.92 -9.77
CA ILE A 440 75.80 -1.38 -9.57
C ILE A 440 74.82 -2.56 -9.46
N PRO A 441 74.32 -2.90 -8.25
CA PRO A 441 73.30 -3.92 -8.11
C PRO A 441 71.98 -3.48 -8.77
N GLU A 442 71.19 -4.42 -9.28
CA GLU A 442 69.87 -4.14 -9.82
C GLU A 442 68.92 -3.67 -8.70
N ILE A 443 68.38 -2.45 -8.82
CA ILE A 443 67.44 -1.85 -7.86
C ILE A 443 66.05 -1.86 -8.49
N HIS A 444 65.06 -2.37 -7.77
CA HIS A 444 63.66 -2.37 -8.21
C HIS A 444 62.88 -1.33 -7.42
N LEU A 445 62.66 -0.16 -8.04
CA LEU A 445 62.00 1.00 -7.43
C LEU A 445 60.46 0.93 -7.48
N THR A 446 59.90 -0.12 -8.09
CA THR A 446 58.46 -0.28 -8.31
C THR A 446 57.69 -0.85 -7.12
N ASP A 447 58.36 -1.18 -6.01
CA ASP A 447 57.77 -1.67 -4.75
C ASP A 447 57.11 -0.53 -3.93
N THR A 448 56.41 0.40 -4.59
CA THR A 448 55.65 1.47 -3.92
C THR A 448 54.34 0.94 -3.33
N PHE A 449 53.85 1.58 -2.26
CA PHE A 449 52.63 1.14 -1.54
C PHE A 449 51.34 1.65 -2.19
N ASP A 450 51.40 2.14 -3.42
CA ASP A 450 50.36 3.00 -4.01
C ASP A 450 49.18 2.20 -4.60
N THR A 451 49.25 0.87 -4.57
CA THR A 451 48.29 -0.05 -5.19
C THR A 451 47.23 -0.62 -4.23
N VAL A 452 47.11 -0.09 -3.00
CA VAL A 452 46.05 -0.48 -2.06
C VAL A 452 44.91 0.54 -2.14
N ALA A 453 43.97 0.32 -3.05
CA ALA A 453 42.70 1.06 -3.09
C ALA A 453 41.63 0.31 -2.29
N LEU A 454 41.01 0.98 -1.33
CA LEU A 454 39.84 0.47 -0.60
C LEU A 454 38.58 1.11 -1.17
N ASP A 455 37.72 0.29 -1.77
CA ASP A 455 36.39 0.72 -2.21
C ASP A 455 35.34 0.01 -1.35
N PHE A 456 34.55 0.81 -0.61
CA PHE A 456 33.45 0.35 0.25
C PHE A 456 32.11 0.93 -0.21
N THR A 457 32.03 1.45 -1.44
CA THR A 457 30.86 2.19 -1.93
C THR A 457 29.61 1.32 -1.96
N ARG A 458 29.76 0.05 -2.37
CA ARG A 458 28.65 -0.92 -2.39
C ARG A 458 28.16 -1.25 -0.98
N GLU A 459 29.07 -1.54 -0.07
CA GLU A 459 28.76 -1.89 1.33
C GLU A 459 28.09 -0.73 2.07
N LYS A 460 28.55 0.51 1.85
CA LYS A 460 27.91 1.71 2.39
C LYS A 460 26.47 1.85 1.92
N LYS A 461 26.22 1.66 0.62
CA LYS A 461 24.88 1.73 0.05
C LYS A 461 23.95 0.65 0.61
N LEU A 462 24.47 -0.55 0.92
CA LEU A 462 23.69 -1.59 1.58
C LEU A 462 23.30 -1.20 3.01
N LEU A 463 24.22 -0.59 3.76
CA LEU A 463 23.96 -0.13 5.13
C LEU A 463 23.00 1.08 5.18
N GLU A 464 23.10 2.01 4.23
CA GLU A 464 22.20 3.17 4.12
C GLU A 464 20.75 2.79 3.81
N ASN A 465 20.54 1.63 3.16
CA ASN A 465 19.22 1.11 2.83
C ASN A 465 18.66 0.13 3.89
N LEU A 466 19.31 -0.01 5.05
CA LEU A 466 18.76 -0.79 6.16
C LEU A 466 17.51 -0.07 6.71
N ASP A 467 16.36 -0.68 6.50
CA ASP A 467 15.07 -0.20 7.01
C ASP A 467 14.41 -1.28 7.90
N TYR A 468 13.38 -0.92 8.66
CA TYR A 468 12.63 -1.90 9.45
C TYR A 468 12.01 -2.95 8.54
N LEU A 469 12.09 -4.23 8.92
CA LEU A 469 11.43 -5.28 8.18
C LEU A 469 9.93 -4.97 8.15
N THR A 470 9.39 -4.77 6.96
CA THR A 470 7.96 -4.60 6.70
C THR A 470 7.36 -5.94 6.31
N ALA A 471 6.05 -6.10 6.49
CA ALA A 471 5.36 -7.22 5.86
C ALA A 471 5.62 -7.19 4.34
N PRO A 472 5.75 -8.34 3.68
CA PRO A 472 6.07 -8.37 2.25
C PRO A 472 5.01 -7.62 1.44
N SER A 473 5.35 -7.17 0.24
CA SER A 473 4.34 -6.72 -0.73
C SER A 473 3.24 -7.76 -0.92
N ALA A 474 2.03 -7.28 -1.23
CA ALA A 474 0.90 -8.17 -1.52
C ALA A 474 1.23 -9.03 -2.76
N PRO A 475 1.15 -10.36 -2.67
CA PRO A 475 1.36 -11.22 -3.83
C PRO A 475 0.26 -10.99 -4.86
N CYS A 476 0.55 -11.25 -6.13
CA CYS A 476 -0.42 -11.09 -7.23
C CYS A 476 -0.69 -12.46 -7.88
N ILE A 477 -1.93 -12.93 -7.86
CA ILE A 477 -2.33 -14.18 -8.54
C ILE A 477 -2.29 -13.94 -10.05
N ARG A 478 -1.59 -14.82 -10.78
CA ARG A 478 -1.42 -14.77 -12.23
C ARG A 478 -2.40 -15.76 -12.85
N GLU A 479 -3.63 -15.34 -13.08
CA GLU A 479 -4.70 -16.20 -13.61
C GLU A 479 -4.31 -16.85 -14.94
N GLU A 480 -3.53 -16.16 -15.77
CA GLU A 480 -3.04 -16.65 -17.06
C GLU A 480 -2.03 -17.81 -16.96
N LEU A 481 -1.41 -17.99 -15.79
CA LEU A 481 -0.51 -19.12 -15.49
C LEU A 481 -1.22 -20.23 -14.72
N CYS A 482 -2.42 -19.96 -14.22
CA CYS A 482 -3.19 -20.94 -13.47
C CYS A 482 -3.73 -22.03 -14.41
N THR A 483 -3.80 -23.26 -13.90
CA THR A 483 -4.37 -24.38 -14.66
C THR A 483 -5.46 -25.06 -13.84
N ALA A 484 -6.51 -25.51 -14.51
CA ALA A 484 -7.62 -26.20 -13.88
C ALA A 484 -7.90 -27.53 -14.58
N SER A 485 -8.16 -28.55 -13.76
CA SER A 485 -8.73 -29.83 -14.16
C SER A 485 -10.14 -29.94 -13.55
N TYR A 486 -10.73 -31.14 -13.54
CA TYR A 486 -12.04 -31.37 -12.95
C TYR A 486 -12.03 -31.44 -11.41
N ASP A 487 -10.88 -31.75 -10.81
CA ASP A 487 -10.72 -31.92 -9.35
C ASP A 487 -9.48 -31.21 -8.79
N THR A 488 -8.71 -30.52 -9.63
CA THR A 488 -7.51 -29.79 -9.21
C THR A 488 -7.44 -28.40 -9.81
N ILE A 489 -6.94 -27.44 -9.04
CA ILE A 489 -6.55 -26.11 -9.54
C ILE A 489 -5.12 -25.82 -9.11
N SER A 490 -4.25 -25.50 -10.06
CA SER A 490 -2.89 -25.01 -9.79
C SER A 490 -2.89 -23.49 -9.85
N VAL A 491 -2.79 -22.87 -8.67
CA VAL A 491 -2.75 -21.42 -8.51
C VAL A 491 -1.30 -20.97 -8.60
N HIS A 492 -1.02 -19.94 -9.40
CA HIS A 492 0.30 -19.33 -9.55
C HIS A 492 0.23 -17.85 -9.16
N TRP A 493 1.28 -17.34 -8.53
CA TRP A 493 1.37 -15.94 -8.13
C TRP A 493 2.79 -15.38 -8.28
N THR A 494 2.93 -14.06 -8.18
CA THR A 494 4.21 -13.36 -8.14
C THR A 494 4.31 -12.49 -6.88
N SER A 495 5.52 -12.17 -6.45
CA SER A 495 5.78 -11.25 -5.34
C SER A 495 6.98 -10.38 -5.68
N ASP A 496 6.82 -9.06 -5.56
CA ASP A 496 7.87 -8.11 -5.92
C ASP A 496 9.06 -8.21 -4.96
N ASP A 497 8.81 -8.59 -3.70
CA ASP A 497 9.82 -8.75 -2.64
C ASP A 497 10.08 -10.23 -2.29
N GLU A 498 10.26 -11.12 -3.27
CA GLU A 498 10.40 -12.58 -3.07
C GLU A 498 11.47 -12.96 -2.01
N PHE A 499 12.57 -12.20 -1.94
CA PHE A 499 13.64 -12.43 -0.97
C PHE A 499 13.24 -12.14 0.49
N THR A 500 12.16 -11.38 0.71
CA THR A 500 11.66 -11.04 2.05
C THR A 500 10.60 -12.02 2.54
N VAL A 501 10.04 -12.85 1.65
CA VAL A 501 8.96 -13.78 1.97
C VAL A 501 9.53 -15.04 2.61
N VAL A 502 9.07 -15.36 3.82
CA VAL A 502 9.44 -16.60 4.52
C VAL A 502 8.56 -17.76 4.06
N SER A 503 7.26 -17.52 3.85
CA SER A 503 6.32 -18.52 3.34
C SER A 503 5.06 -17.87 2.82
N TYR A 504 4.30 -18.60 2.00
CA TYR A 504 2.95 -18.28 1.61
C TYR A 504 1.92 -19.13 2.35
N GLU A 505 0.72 -18.58 2.47
CA GLU A 505 -0.49 -19.30 2.88
C GLU A 505 -1.54 -19.11 1.78
N LEU A 506 -2.06 -20.20 1.23
CA LEU A 506 -3.15 -20.17 0.25
C LEU A 506 -4.47 -20.43 0.98
N GLN A 507 -5.43 -19.53 0.79
CA GLN A 507 -6.79 -19.66 1.31
C GLN A 507 -7.75 -19.81 0.13
N TYR A 508 -8.70 -20.74 0.21
CA TYR A 508 -9.73 -20.89 -0.82
C TYR A 508 -11.10 -21.30 -0.29
N ALA A 509 -12.15 -20.96 -1.02
CA ALA A 509 -13.54 -21.30 -0.71
C ALA A 509 -14.39 -21.43 -1.99
N ILE A 510 -15.53 -22.12 -1.91
CA ILE A 510 -16.50 -22.18 -3.01
C ILE A 510 -17.17 -20.80 -3.17
N PHE A 511 -17.26 -20.30 -4.40
CA PHE A 511 -17.91 -19.05 -4.72
C PHE A 511 -19.38 -19.28 -5.08
N THR A 512 -20.31 -18.79 -4.25
CA THR A 512 -21.76 -19.02 -4.41
C THR A 512 -22.52 -17.87 -5.07
N GLY A 513 -21.83 -16.84 -5.60
CA GLY A 513 -22.44 -15.72 -6.34
C GLY A 513 -23.32 -14.75 -5.53
N GLN A 514 -23.94 -15.21 -4.44
CA GLN A 514 -24.93 -14.46 -3.64
C GLN A 514 -24.32 -13.66 -2.48
N SER A 515 -23.07 -13.93 -2.12
CA SER A 515 -22.35 -13.24 -1.05
C SER A 515 -21.39 -12.21 -1.61
N ASN A 516 -21.53 -10.94 -1.22
CA ASN A 516 -20.48 -9.93 -1.40
C ASN A 516 -19.13 -10.54 -1.03
N ILE A 517 -18.13 -10.45 -1.91
CA ILE A 517 -16.77 -10.96 -1.65
C ILE A 517 -16.27 -10.47 -0.27
N ALA A 518 -16.62 -9.23 0.09
CA ALA A 518 -16.36 -8.65 1.40
C ALA A 518 -16.98 -9.41 2.61
N SER A 519 -18.14 -10.05 2.46
CA SER A 519 -18.73 -10.91 3.51
C SER A 519 -18.02 -12.25 3.65
N LEU A 520 -17.57 -12.86 2.55
CA LEU A 520 -16.78 -14.11 2.59
C LEU A 520 -15.42 -13.88 3.26
N CYS A 521 -14.77 -12.75 3.00
CA CYS A 521 -13.50 -12.38 3.64
C CYS A 521 -13.62 -12.18 5.17
N ASN A 522 -14.83 -11.91 5.69
CA ASN A 522 -15.09 -11.69 7.12
C ASN A 522 -15.55 -12.96 7.87
N SER A 523 -15.89 -14.04 7.15
CA SER A 523 -16.23 -15.34 7.72
C SER A 523 -14.99 -16.24 7.79
N LEU A 524 -14.31 -16.27 8.95
CA LEU A 524 -13.11 -17.11 9.12
C LEU A 524 -13.38 -18.63 9.04
N GLU A 525 -14.63 -19.08 9.22
CA GLU A 525 -14.96 -20.51 9.31
C GLU A 525 -15.18 -21.18 7.94
N SER A 526 -15.26 -20.42 6.84
CA SER A 526 -15.61 -20.95 5.51
C SER A 526 -14.41 -21.18 4.58
N TRP A 527 -13.20 -20.82 4.99
CA TRP A 527 -11.99 -20.93 4.17
C TRP A 527 -11.21 -22.20 4.47
N MET A 528 -10.80 -22.88 3.40
CA MET A 528 -9.78 -23.92 3.45
C MET A 528 -8.40 -23.24 3.41
N ILE A 529 -7.49 -23.66 4.28
CA ILE A 529 -6.18 -23.01 4.46
C ILE A 529 -5.05 -24.01 4.20
N VAL A 530 -4.12 -23.62 3.33
CA VAL A 530 -2.88 -24.35 3.06
C VAL A 530 -1.70 -23.47 3.50
N PRO A 531 -1.12 -23.72 4.68
CA PRO A 531 -0.03 -22.91 5.20
C PRO A 531 1.35 -23.38 4.69
N ASN A 532 2.38 -22.56 4.94
CA ASN A 532 3.81 -22.91 4.79
C ASN A 532 4.27 -23.26 3.36
N ILE A 533 3.65 -22.68 2.34
CA ILE A 533 4.06 -22.88 0.95
C ILE A 533 5.35 -22.11 0.69
N LYS A 534 6.35 -22.75 0.07
CA LYS A 534 7.67 -22.14 -0.23
C LYS A 534 7.87 -21.74 -1.69
N GLN A 535 6.96 -22.20 -2.55
CA GLN A 535 6.99 -21.95 -3.99
C GLN A 535 5.94 -20.89 -4.33
N ASN A 536 6.06 -20.25 -5.50
CA ASN A 536 5.09 -19.25 -5.97
C ASN A 536 3.89 -19.88 -6.70
N HIS A 537 3.64 -21.16 -6.43
CA HIS A 537 2.48 -21.88 -6.94
C HIS A 537 2.09 -23.00 -5.98
N TYR A 538 0.84 -23.42 -6.06
CA TYR A 538 0.34 -24.58 -5.34
C TYR A 538 -0.85 -25.22 -6.06
N THR A 539 -0.87 -26.54 -6.11
CA THR A 539 -1.97 -27.32 -6.68
C THR A 539 -2.89 -27.82 -5.58
N VAL A 540 -4.11 -27.31 -5.57
CA VAL A 540 -5.19 -27.81 -4.71
C VAL A 540 -5.85 -29.00 -5.38
N HIS A 541 -6.10 -30.06 -4.60
CA HIS A 541 -6.68 -31.33 -5.06
C HIS A 541 -8.01 -31.62 -4.35
N GLY A 542 -8.83 -32.48 -4.95
CA GLY A 542 -10.11 -32.90 -4.37
C GLY A 542 -11.19 -31.82 -4.44
N LEU A 543 -11.06 -30.91 -5.41
CA LEU A 543 -12.06 -29.88 -5.68
C LEU A 543 -13.27 -30.49 -6.38
N GLN A 544 -14.44 -29.94 -6.11
CA GLN A 544 -15.66 -30.27 -6.81
C GLN A 544 -15.61 -29.81 -8.28
N SER A 545 -16.13 -30.63 -9.21
CA SER A 545 -16.13 -30.35 -10.65
C SER A 545 -17.16 -29.30 -11.07
N GLY A 546 -16.78 -28.48 -12.06
CA GLY A 546 -17.61 -27.38 -12.58
C GLY A 546 -17.90 -26.27 -11.57
N THR A 547 -17.13 -26.20 -10.48
CA THR A 547 -17.34 -25.29 -9.37
C THR A 547 -16.36 -24.12 -9.44
N LYS A 548 -16.87 -22.92 -9.16
CA LYS A 548 -16.07 -21.70 -9.08
C LYS A 548 -15.54 -21.54 -7.66
N TYR A 549 -14.25 -21.25 -7.55
CA TYR A 549 -13.53 -21.07 -6.30
C TYR A 549 -12.88 -19.70 -6.25
N ILE A 550 -12.88 -19.10 -5.06
CA ILE A 550 -12.12 -17.89 -4.76
C ILE A 550 -10.84 -18.27 -4.04
N PHE A 551 -9.72 -17.68 -4.45
CA PHE A 551 -8.38 -17.91 -3.92
C PHE A 551 -7.77 -16.60 -3.42
N VAL A 552 -7.12 -16.66 -2.26
CA VAL A 552 -6.34 -15.56 -1.69
C VAL A 552 -5.00 -16.12 -1.25
N VAL A 553 -3.91 -15.49 -1.70
CA VAL A 553 -2.55 -15.85 -1.29
C VAL A 553 -2.07 -14.83 -0.27
N LYS A 554 -1.52 -15.27 0.85
CA LYS A 554 -0.86 -14.42 1.83
C LYS A 554 0.64 -14.63 1.78
N ALA A 555 1.40 -13.56 1.55
CA ALA A 555 2.84 -13.56 1.74
C ALA A 555 3.15 -13.25 3.21
N ILE A 556 4.01 -14.05 3.84
CA ILE A 556 4.28 -14.00 5.28
C ILE A 556 5.79 -13.89 5.51
N ASN A 557 6.19 -12.97 6.37
CA ASN A 557 7.54 -12.89 6.93
C ASN A 557 7.51 -12.59 8.44
N GLN A 558 8.67 -12.31 9.04
CA GLN A 558 8.77 -12.06 10.48
C GLN A 558 8.07 -10.75 10.93
N ALA A 559 7.85 -9.80 10.02
CA ALA A 559 7.18 -8.53 10.30
C ALA A 559 5.66 -8.56 10.11
N GLY A 560 5.13 -9.60 9.45
CA GLY A 560 3.70 -9.81 9.31
C GLY A 560 3.35 -10.42 7.95
N SER A 561 2.13 -10.16 7.51
CA SER A 561 1.61 -10.68 6.24
C SER A 561 0.85 -9.65 5.41
N ARG A 562 0.79 -9.89 4.11
CA ARG A 562 -0.09 -9.20 3.17
C ARG A 562 -0.81 -10.22 2.29
N SER A 563 -2.09 -9.97 2.02
CA SER A 563 -2.94 -10.80 1.16
C SER A 563 -2.94 -10.25 -0.26
N SER A 564 -3.05 -11.13 -1.25
CA SER A 564 -3.39 -10.79 -2.62
C SER A 564 -4.82 -10.26 -2.70
N GLU A 565 -5.12 -9.59 -3.81
CA GLU A 565 -6.50 -9.49 -4.26
C GLU A 565 -7.07 -10.91 -4.52
N PRO A 566 -8.38 -11.12 -4.31
CA PRO A 566 -8.98 -12.44 -4.55
C PRO A 566 -8.98 -12.80 -6.04
N GLY A 567 -8.42 -13.96 -6.38
CA GLY A 567 -8.48 -14.54 -7.72
C GLY A 567 -9.61 -15.56 -7.83
N THR A 568 -10.32 -15.58 -8.96
CA THR A 568 -11.45 -16.50 -9.15
C THR A 568 -11.09 -17.53 -10.22
N LEU A 569 -11.04 -18.81 -9.83
CA LEU A 569 -10.68 -19.90 -10.73
C LEU A 569 -11.77 -20.98 -10.69
N LYS A 570 -11.86 -21.78 -11.75
CA LYS A 570 -12.96 -22.73 -11.94
C LYS A 570 -12.43 -24.09 -12.33
N THR A 571 -12.99 -25.14 -11.75
CA THR A 571 -12.74 -26.52 -12.18
C THR A 571 -13.52 -26.86 -13.44
N ASN A 572 -12.94 -27.68 -14.29
CA ASN A 572 -13.60 -28.20 -15.49
C ASN A 572 -14.62 -29.29 -15.13
N SER A 573 -15.38 -29.74 -16.12
CA SER A 573 -16.28 -30.90 -15.96
C SER A 573 -15.46 -32.19 -15.87
N GLN A 574 -15.99 -33.21 -15.18
CA GLN A 574 -15.30 -34.51 -15.12
C GLN A 574 -15.25 -35.17 -16.51
N PRO A 575 -14.07 -35.50 -17.05
CA PRO A 575 -13.97 -36.17 -18.34
C PRO A 575 -14.45 -37.61 -18.22
N PHE A 576 -15.19 -38.08 -19.23
CA PHE A 576 -15.65 -39.46 -19.33
C PHE A 576 -15.42 -40.02 -20.73
N LYS A 577 -15.53 -41.34 -20.85
CA LYS A 577 -15.46 -42.10 -22.09
C LYS A 577 -16.67 -43.01 -22.22
N LEU A 578 -17.02 -43.39 -23.44
CA LEU A 578 -18.08 -44.36 -23.72
C LEU A 578 -17.63 -45.76 -23.29
N GLU A 579 -18.46 -46.46 -22.51
CA GLU A 579 -18.12 -47.77 -21.94
C GLU A 579 -18.46 -48.90 -22.93
N PRO A 580 -17.49 -49.55 -23.60
CA PRO A 580 -17.77 -50.53 -24.66
C PRO A 580 -18.47 -51.79 -24.15
N LYS A 581 -18.29 -52.12 -22.86
CA LYS A 581 -18.98 -53.25 -22.21
C LYS A 581 -20.48 -53.03 -22.07
N SER A 582 -20.89 -51.77 -21.95
CA SER A 582 -22.30 -51.38 -21.89
C SER A 582 -22.95 -51.31 -23.26
N ALA A 583 -22.16 -51.03 -24.31
CA ALA A 583 -22.66 -50.79 -25.66
C ALA A 583 -23.47 -51.96 -26.22
N HIS A 584 -24.61 -51.64 -26.83
CA HIS A 584 -25.42 -52.61 -27.56
C HIS A 584 -24.62 -53.31 -28.66
N LYS A 585 -24.93 -54.58 -28.95
CA LYS A 585 -24.18 -55.43 -29.91
C LYS A 585 -24.09 -54.89 -31.36
N LYS A 586 -25.00 -53.99 -31.74
CA LYS A 586 -25.04 -53.31 -33.06
C LYS A 586 -24.31 -51.96 -33.06
N LEU A 587 -23.66 -51.61 -31.94
CA LEU A 587 -22.86 -50.40 -31.83
C LEU A 587 -21.40 -50.77 -31.82
N LYS A 588 -20.62 -49.93 -32.49
CA LYS A 588 -19.16 -49.95 -32.47
C LYS A 588 -18.70 -48.66 -31.80
N VAL A 589 -17.95 -48.82 -30.72
CA VAL A 589 -17.26 -47.72 -30.06
C VAL A 589 -15.86 -47.60 -30.69
N SER A 590 -15.42 -46.37 -30.97
CA SER A 590 -14.09 -46.07 -31.50
C SER A 590 -12.97 -46.43 -30.51
N HIS A 591 -11.72 -46.50 -30.99
CA HIS A 591 -10.56 -46.88 -30.17
C HIS A 591 -10.27 -45.89 -29.03
N ASP A 592 -10.57 -44.61 -29.22
CA ASP A 592 -10.44 -43.56 -28.19
C ASP A 592 -11.62 -43.55 -27.20
N ASN A 593 -12.65 -44.36 -27.46
CA ASN A 593 -13.90 -44.44 -26.72
C ASN A 593 -14.69 -43.11 -26.65
N LEU A 594 -14.60 -42.28 -27.68
CA LEU A 594 -15.34 -41.00 -27.75
C LEU A 594 -16.40 -40.97 -28.85
N THR A 595 -16.32 -41.87 -29.84
CA THR A 595 -17.28 -41.99 -30.92
C THR A 595 -18.02 -43.31 -30.84
N VAL A 596 -19.34 -43.25 -31.03
CA VAL A 596 -20.18 -44.44 -31.17
C VAL A 596 -20.89 -44.40 -32.52
N GLU A 597 -20.81 -45.51 -33.25
CA GLU A 597 -21.38 -45.68 -34.57
C GLU A 597 -22.26 -46.94 -34.61
N ARG A 598 -23.32 -46.91 -35.42
CA ARG A 598 -24.09 -48.12 -35.71
C ARG A 598 -23.34 -48.97 -36.73
N ASP A 599 -22.95 -50.17 -36.32
CA ASP A 599 -22.32 -51.16 -37.19
C ASP A 599 -23.34 -52.24 -37.58
N GLU A 600 -23.65 -52.30 -38.88
CA GLU A 600 -24.60 -53.28 -39.43
C GLU A 600 -23.96 -54.63 -39.75
N THR A 601 -22.63 -54.72 -39.70
CA THR A 601 -21.86 -55.86 -40.23
C THR A 601 -21.34 -56.82 -39.14
N THR A 602 -21.19 -56.37 -37.89
CA THR A 602 -20.58 -57.18 -36.84
C THR A 602 -21.59 -57.83 -35.89
N SER A 603 -21.71 -59.16 -35.97
CA SER A 603 -22.44 -59.98 -34.99
C SER A 603 -21.47 -60.52 -33.93
N LYS A 604 -20.90 -59.64 -33.08
CA LYS A 604 -20.03 -60.09 -31.99
C LYS A 604 -20.86 -60.63 -30.82
N LYS A 605 -20.85 -61.95 -30.65
CA LYS A 605 -21.43 -62.69 -29.51
C LYS A 605 -20.59 -62.43 -28.25
N GLY A 606 -21.02 -61.49 -27.43
CA GLY A 606 -20.57 -61.32 -26.06
C GLY A 606 -21.77 -61.06 -25.16
N HIS A 607 -22.04 -61.96 -24.23
CA HIS A 607 -23.04 -61.78 -23.18
C HIS A 607 -22.36 -61.10 -21.99
N SER A 608 -22.55 -59.80 -21.83
CA SER A 608 -22.31 -59.10 -20.55
C SER A 608 -23.65 -58.69 -19.96
N GLN A 609 -23.83 -58.90 -18.66
CA GLN A 609 -25.05 -58.50 -17.95
C GLN A 609 -25.26 -56.97 -17.97
N GLU A 610 -24.19 -56.22 -18.24
CA GLU A 610 -24.19 -54.75 -18.28
C GLU A 610 -24.54 -54.16 -19.65
N ARG A 611 -24.75 -54.98 -20.68
CA ARG A 611 -24.98 -54.52 -22.06
C ARG A 611 -26.44 -54.15 -22.31
N PHE A 612 -26.67 -53.11 -23.13
CA PHE A 612 -27.99 -52.86 -23.72
C PHE A 612 -28.38 -54.04 -24.62
N THR A 613 -29.55 -54.63 -24.36
CA THR A 613 -30.02 -55.87 -25.02
C THR A 613 -31.31 -55.68 -25.82
N SER A 614 -31.94 -54.50 -25.72
CA SER A 614 -33.17 -54.18 -26.42
C SER A 614 -33.02 -54.33 -27.93
N GLN A 615 -34.00 -54.95 -28.59
CA GLN A 615 -34.00 -55.07 -30.06
C GLN A 615 -34.23 -53.73 -30.76
N SER A 616 -34.76 -52.74 -30.05
CA SER A 616 -35.18 -51.44 -30.59
C SER A 616 -34.49 -50.24 -29.94
N SER A 617 -33.61 -50.44 -28.95
CA SER A 617 -32.80 -49.38 -28.32
C SER A 617 -31.31 -49.73 -28.37
N TYR A 618 -30.55 -48.95 -29.14
CA TYR A 618 -29.11 -49.14 -29.33
C TYR A 618 -28.36 -48.13 -28.48
N GLY A 619 -28.14 -48.48 -27.21
CA GLY A 619 -27.55 -47.59 -26.21
C GLY A 619 -26.11 -47.91 -25.81
N VAL A 620 -25.46 -46.90 -25.25
CA VAL A 620 -24.16 -46.94 -24.58
C VAL A 620 -24.16 -45.88 -23.46
N VAL A 621 -23.54 -46.19 -22.31
CA VAL A 621 -23.35 -45.21 -21.21
C VAL A 621 -21.91 -44.71 -21.17
N GLY A 622 -21.72 -43.55 -20.54
CA GLY A 622 -20.41 -43.11 -20.07
C GLY A 622 -19.89 -43.99 -18.92
N ASN A 623 -18.58 -44.00 -18.73
CA ASN A 623 -17.90 -44.76 -17.68
C ASN A 623 -17.78 -44.04 -16.33
N VAL A 624 -18.28 -42.80 -16.23
CA VAL A 624 -18.27 -41.97 -15.02
C VAL A 624 -19.70 -41.84 -14.47
N TYR A 625 -19.82 -41.93 -13.16
CA TYR A 625 -21.05 -41.65 -12.42
C TYR A 625 -20.84 -40.36 -11.63
N ILE A 626 -21.73 -39.41 -11.86
CA ILE A 626 -21.73 -38.07 -11.29
C ILE A 626 -22.73 -38.06 -10.13
N ASP A 627 -22.28 -37.60 -8.97
CA ASP A 627 -23.06 -37.54 -7.72
C ASP A 627 -22.98 -36.18 -7.02
N SER A 628 -22.31 -35.20 -7.64
CA SER A 628 -22.14 -33.85 -7.11
C SER A 628 -21.63 -32.89 -8.20
N GLY A 629 -21.87 -31.60 -7.99
CA GLY A 629 -21.29 -30.52 -8.79
C GLY A 629 -21.94 -30.32 -10.16
N ARG A 630 -21.26 -29.53 -10.98
CA ARG A 630 -21.74 -29.12 -12.30
C ARG A 630 -20.88 -29.75 -13.40
N HIS A 631 -21.53 -30.26 -14.43
CA HIS A 631 -20.84 -30.99 -15.50
C HIS A 631 -21.43 -30.62 -16.85
N TYR A 632 -20.55 -30.34 -17.80
CA TYR A 632 -20.89 -29.98 -19.16
C TYR A 632 -20.15 -30.87 -20.15
N TRP A 633 -20.90 -31.37 -21.14
CA TRP A 633 -20.35 -32.10 -22.28
C TRP A 633 -21.15 -31.82 -23.53
N GLU A 634 -20.54 -32.08 -24.68
CA GLU A 634 -21.16 -31.84 -25.98
C GLU A 634 -21.22 -33.12 -26.81
N ALA A 635 -22.32 -33.34 -27.50
CA ALA A 635 -22.48 -34.42 -28.47
C ALA A 635 -22.53 -33.85 -29.89
N LEU A 636 -21.53 -34.20 -30.71
CA LEU A 636 -21.47 -33.88 -32.14
C LEU A 636 -22.32 -34.89 -32.90
N ILE A 637 -23.29 -34.38 -33.65
CA ILE A 637 -24.37 -35.19 -34.21
C ILE A 637 -23.92 -36.07 -35.40
N GLY A 638 -22.72 -35.92 -35.98
CA GLY A 638 -22.21 -36.81 -37.04
C GLY A 638 -23.14 -36.99 -38.26
N GLY A 639 -24.10 -36.07 -38.46
CA GLY A 639 -25.20 -36.19 -39.43
C GLY A 639 -26.30 -37.20 -39.08
N SER A 640 -26.23 -37.82 -37.89
CA SER A 640 -27.26 -38.70 -37.33
C SER A 640 -28.59 -37.96 -37.22
N THR A 641 -29.66 -38.63 -37.65
CA THR A 641 -31.03 -38.10 -37.56
C THR A 641 -31.88 -38.88 -36.57
N TRP A 642 -31.33 -39.95 -36.00
CA TRP A 642 -32.01 -40.81 -35.04
C TRP A 642 -31.09 -41.11 -33.86
N TYR A 643 -31.27 -40.35 -32.78
CA TYR A 643 -30.46 -40.48 -31.58
C TYR A 643 -31.18 -40.01 -30.32
N ALA A 644 -30.63 -40.36 -29.16
CA ALA A 644 -30.97 -39.76 -27.87
C ALA A 644 -29.71 -39.45 -27.09
N VAL A 645 -29.66 -38.30 -26.41
CA VAL A 645 -28.55 -37.84 -25.56
C VAL A 645 -29.11 -37.35 -24.24
N GLY A 646 -28.49 -37.68 -23.12
CA GLY A 646 -28.84 -37.12 -21.82
C GLY A 646 -28.19 -37.88 -20.68
N ILE A 647 -28.95 -38.08 -19.60
CA ILE A 647 -28.48 -38.74 -18.38
C ILE A 647 -29.39 -39.87 -17.96
N ALA A 648 -28.82 -40.84 -17.23
CA ALA A 648 -29.57 -41.93 -16.63
C ALA A 648 -28.95 -42.36 -15.29
N TYR A 649 -29.77 -42.90 -14.39
CA TYR A 649 -29.26 -43.61 -13.22
C TYR A 649 -28.61 -44.94 -13.63
N LYS A 650 -27.69 -45.44 -12.80
CA LYS A 650 -27.12 -46.79 -12.94
C LYS A 650 -28.19 -47.89 -12.99
N SER A 651 -29.29 -47.67 -12.26
CA SER A 651 -30.44 -48.57 -12.15
C SER A 651 -31.36 -48.54 -13.39
N ALA A 652 -31.11 -47.67 -14.37
CA ALA A 652 -31.96 -47.55 -15.55
C ALA A 652 -32.04 -48.88 -16.34
N PRO A 653 -33.26 -49.35 -16.68
CA PRO A 653 -33.45 -50.55 -17.49
C PRO A 653 -32.74 -50.50 -18.85
N LYS A 654 -31.86 -51.47 -19.11
CA LYS A 654 -31.07 -51.57 -20.36
C LYS A 654 -31.78 -52.34 -21.49
N HIS A 655 -32.98 -52.85 -21.23
CA HIS A 655 -33.80 -53.58 -22.19
C HIS A 655 -34.95 -52.71 -22.77
N GLU A 656 -35.15 -51.52 -22.23
CA GLU A 656 -36.16 -50.55 -22.65
C GLU A 656 -35.53 -49.34 -23.34
N TRP A 657 -36.37 -48.47 -23.90
CA TRP A 657 -35.91 -47.21 -24.47
C TRP A 657 -35.60 -46.22 -23.35
N ILE A 658 -34.46 -45.55 -23.47
CA ILE A 658 -34.07 -44.44 -22.61
C ILE A 658 -35.08 -43.29 -22.78
N GLY A 659 -35.49 -42.69 -21.66
CA GLY A 659 -36.57 -41.71 -21.56
C GLY A 659 -37.96 -42.31 -21.34
N LYS A 660 -38.16 -43.63 -21.51
CA LYS A 660 -39.45 -44.28 -21.22
C LYS A 660 -39.64 -44.69 -19.76
N ASN A 661 -38.56 -44.81 -19.01
CA ASN A 661 -38.58 -45.09 -17.57
C ASN A 661 -38.36 -43.80 -16.76
N SER A 662 -38.61 -43.88 -15.46
CA SER A 662 -38.39 -42.79 -14.49
C SER A 662 -36.90 -42.56 -14.14
N ALA A 663 -35.99 -43.37 -14.67
CA ALA A 663 -34.56 -43.36 -14.34
C ALA A 663 -33.69 -42.70 -15.42
N SER A 664 -34.28 -42.02 -16.41
CA SER A 664 -33.56 -41.37 -17.49
C SER A 664 -34.24 -40.10 -18.01
N TRP A 665 -33.42 -39.14 -18.44
CA TRP A 665 -33.81 -37.83 -18.97
C TRP A 665 -33.00 -37.54 -20.23
N VAL A 666 -33.66 -37.45 -21.38
CA VAL A 666 -32.98 -37.38 -22.67
C VAL A 666 -33.64 -36.42 -23.65
N LEU A 667 -32.80 -35.76 -24.45
CA LEU A 667 -33.19 -35.12 -25.71
C LEU A 667 -33.07 -36.15 -26.83
N CYS A 668 -34.11 -36.26 -27.64
CA CYS A 668 -34.22 -37.22 -28.73
C CYS A 668 -34.48 -36.52 -30.06
N ARG A 669 -33.81 -37.00 -31.10
CA ARG A 669 -34.15 -36.69 -32.49
C ARG A 669 -34.64 -37.97 -33.17
N CYS A 670 -35.82 -37.90 -33.77
CA CYS A 670 -36.41 -38.95 -34.58
C CYS A 670 -36.74 -38.36 -35.96
N ASN A 671 -35.80 -38.48 -36.90
CA ASN A 671 -35.87 -37.83 -38.20
C ASN A 671 -35.94 -36.29 -38.10
N ASN A 672 -37.11 -35.72 -38.36
CA ASN A 672 -37.39 -34.28 -38.25
C ASN A 672 -38.10 -33.92 -36.94
N SER A 673 -38.50 -34.90 -36.14
CA SER A 673 -39.13 -34.68 -34.84
C SER A 673 -38.07 -34.57 -33.77
N TRP A 674 -38.19 -33.52 -32.95
CA TRP A 674 -37.34 -33.29 -31.79
C TRP A 674 -38.21 -33.30 -30.55
N VAL A 675 -37.82 -34.13 -29.58
CA VAL A 675 -38.58 -34.29 -28.35
C VAL A 675 -37.63 -34.46 -27.18
N VAL A 676 -38.02 -33.99 -26.02
CA VAL A 676 -37.41 -34.39 -24.75
C VAL A 676 -38.29 -35.44 -24.08
N ARG A 677 -37.66 -36.45 -23.48
CA ARG A 677 -38.36 -37.62 -22.91
C ARG A 677 -37.90 -37.94 -21.50
N HIS A 678 -38.88 -38.20 -20.64
CA HIS A 678 -38.70 -38.72 -19.29
C HIS A 678 -39.97 -39.45 -18.85
N ASN A 679 -39.84 -40.63 -18.23
CA ASN A 679 -40.96 -41.39 -17.67
C ASN A 679 -42.13 -41.58 -18.67
N SER A 680 -41.81 -41.92 -19.92
CA SER A 680 -42.76 -42.09 -21.04
C SER A 680 -43.55 -40.85 -21.43
N LYS A 681 -43.24 -39.69 -20.85
CA LYS A 681 -43.76 -38.39 -21.30
C LYS A 681 -42.82 -37.83 -22.36
N GLU A 682 -43.39 -37.34 -23.45
CA GLU A 682 -42.66 -36.68 -24.53
C GLU A 682 -43.16 -35.25 -24.67
N LEU A 683 -42.23 -34.29 -24.75
CA LEU A 683 -42.51 -32.90 -25.05
C LEU A 683 -41.78 -32.54 -26.34
N ALA A 684 -42.52 -32.06 -27.34
CA ALA A 684 -41.93 -31.59 -28.59
C ALA A 684 -41.19 -30.27 -28.37
N ILE A 685 -40.04 -30.14 -29.01
CA ILE A 685 -39.22 -28.92 -29.02
C ILE A 685 -38.90 -28.55 -30.46
N GLU A 686 -38.52 -27.29 -30.70
CA GLU A 686 -38.19 -26.78 -32.04
C GLU A 686 -36.77 -26.19 -32.07
N PRO A 687 -35.72 -27.04 -32.17
CA PRO A 687 -34.35 -26.55 -32.28
C PRO A 687 -34.08 -25.89 -33.64
N SER A 688 -32.99 -25.13 -33.72
CA SER A 688 -32.46 -24.63 -34.99
C SER A 688 -32.35 -25.75 -36.05
N PRO A 689 -32.76 -25.50 -37.32
CA PRO A 689 -32.67 -26.48 -38.40
C PRO A 689 -31.22 -26.91 -38.70
N HIS A 690 -30.24 -26.16 -38.21
CA HIS A 690 -28.81 -26.41 -38.38
C HIS A 690 -28.13 -26.94 -37.10
N LEU A 691 -28.90 -27.41 -36.11
CA LEU A 691 -28.36 -28.00 -34.88
C LEU A 691 -27.42 -29.17 -35.20
N ARG A 692 -26.13 -28.96 -34.95
CA ARG A 692 -25.05 -29.93 -35.19
C ARG A 692 -24.40 -30.43 -33.90
N ARG A 693 -24.63 -29.73 -32.79
CA ARG A 693 -23.99 -30.01 -31.51
C ARG A 693 -24.96 -29.77 -30.36
N VAL A 694 -25.22 -30.81 -29.59
CA VAL A 694 -26.06 -30.71 -28.38
C VAL A 694 -25.14 -30.56 -27.17
N GLY A 695 -25.25 -29.44 -26.46
CA GLY A 695 -24.64 -29.26 -25.15
C GLY A 695 -25.57 -29.81 -24.07
N VAL A 696 -25.00 -30.49 -23.07
CA VAL A 696 -25.71 -30.97 -21.90
C VAL A 696 -25.04 -30.39 -20.66
N LEU A 697 -25.77 -29.58 -19.90
CA LEU A 697 -25.35 -29.06 -18.60
C LEU A 697 -26.12 -29.79 -17.51
N LEU A 698 -25.41 -30.54 -16.67
CA LEU A 698 -25.94 -31.13 -15.46
C LEU A 698 -25.50 -30.27 -14.28
N ASP A 699 -26.45 -29.78 -13.50
CA ASP A 699 -26.21 -29.26 -12.17
C ASP A 699 -26.80 -30.24 -11.17
N TYR A 700 -25.94 -31.11 -10.62
CA TYR A 700 -26.40 -32.17 -9.73
C TYR A 700 -26.89 -31.59 -8.40
N ASP A 701 -26.22 -30.56 -7.90
CA ASP A 701 -26.50 -29.98 -6.59
C ASP A 701 -27.78 -29.13 -6.60
N ALA A 702 -27.97 -28.33 -7.66
CA ALA A 702 -29.20 -27.55 -7.84
C ALA A 702 -30.36 -28.39 -8.41
N GLY A 703 -30.08 -29.63 -8.84
CA GLY A 703 -31.10 -30.58 -9.26
C GLY A 703 -31.72 -30.26 -10.62
N TYR A 704 -30.90 -29.94 -11.63
CA TYR A 704 -31.40 -29.78 -12.99
C TYR A 704 -30.46 -30.31 -14.07
N VAL A 705 -31.03 -30.70 -15.21
CA VAL A 705 -30.28 -31.01 -16.43
C VAL A 705 -30.86 -30.24 -17.60
N THR A 706 -29.99 -29.52 -18.30
CA THR A 706 -30.37 -28.59 -19.36
C THR A 706 -29.69 -28.94 -20.67
N PHE A 707 -30.45 -28.84 -21.76
CA PHE A 707 -29.99 -29.09 -23.12
C PHE A 707 -29.91 -27.78 -23.91
N TYR A 708 -28.85 -27.63 -24.69
CA TYR A 708 -28.59 -26.43 -25.49
C TYR A 708 -28.13 -26.78 -26.90
N ASP A 709 -28.38 -25.88 -27.85
CA ASP A 709 -27.57 -25.78 -29.07
C ASP A 709 -26.21 -25.18 -28.68
N ALA A 710 -25.17 -26.02 -28.64
CA ALA A 710 -23.85 -25.61 -28.19
C ALA A 710 -23.16 -24.63 -29.16
N VAL A 711 -23.61 -24.53 -30.42
CA VAL A 711 -23.06 -23.59 -31.40
C VAL A 711 -23.90 -22.31 -31.47
N GLY A 712 -25.23 -22.47 -31.43
CA GLY A 712 -26.17 -21.35 -31.48
C GLY A 712 -26.44 -20.67 -30.14
N SER A 713 -25.90 -21.20 -29.03
CA SER A 713 -26.19 -20.77 -27.65
C SER A 713 -27.70 -20.70 -27.34
N GLN A 714 -28.50 -21.56 -27.99
CA GLN A 714 -29.95 -21.61 -27.80
C GLN A 714 -30.29 -22.61 -26.70
N HIS A 715 -31.02 -22.17 -25.67
CA HIS A 715 -31.66 -23.07 -24.72
C HIS A 715 -32.72 -23.94 -25.42
N LEU A 716 -32.67 -25.25 -25.19
CA LEU A 716 -33.63 -26.19 -25.77
C LEU A 716 -34.64 -26.66 -24.74
N HIS A 717 -34.18 -27.11 -23.56
CA HIS A 717 -35.05 -27.58 -22.49
C HIS A 717 -34.30 -27.80 -21.16
N THR A 718 -34.97 -27.61 -20.02
CA THR A 718 -34.49 -27.93 -18.67
C THR A 718 -35.41 -28.94 -17.99
N PHE A 719 -34.85 -30.02 -17.45
CA PHE A 719 -35.54 -30.85 -16.47
C PHE A 719 -35.13 -30.46 -15.06
N HIS A 720 -36.09 -30.25 -14.17
CA HIS A 720 -35.86 -30.19 -12.73
C HIS A 720 -36.00 -31.58 -12.13
N VAL A 721 -34.98 -32.02 -11.39
CA VAL A 721 -34.81 -33.38 -10.92
C VAL A 721 -34.27 -33.38 -9.50
N SER A 722 -34.99 -34.00 -8.57
CA SER A 722 -34.45 -34.33 -7.25
C SER A 722 -33.63 -35.62 -7.37
N PHE A 723 -32.32 -35.49 -7.60
CA PHE A 723 -31.46 -36.66 -7.79
C PHE A 723 -31.34 -37.49 -6.51
N VAL A 724 -31.63 -38.79 -6.60
CA VAL A 724 -31.55 -39.74 -5.47
C VAL A 724 -30.42 -40.77 -5.62
N GLN A 725 -29.80 -40.83 -6.80
CA GLN A 725 -28.72 -41.75 -7.15
C GLN A 725 -27.73 -41.05 -8.09
N PRO A 726 -26.47 -41.50 -8.13
CA PRO A 726 -25.52 -41.03 -9.13
C PRO A 726 -26.02 -41.26 -10.57
N VAL A 727 -25.80 -40.28 -11.44
CA VAL A 727 -26.19 -40.31 -12.85
C VAL A 727 -24.98 -40.49 -13.75
N CYS A 728 -25.15 -41.14 -14.89
CA CYS A 728 -24.14 -41.21 -15.94
C CYS A 728 -24.66 -40.60 -17.24
N PRO A 729 -23.78 -40.01 -18.07
CA PRO A 729 -24.11 -39.66 -19.45
C PRO A 729 -24.57 -40.88 -20.23
N VAL A 730 -25.59 -40.72 -21.07
CA VAL A 730 -26.15 -41.83 -21.84
C VAL A 730 -26.52 -41.42 -23.26
N PHE A 731 -26.29 -42.35 -24.20
CA PHE A 731 -26.42 -42.12 -25.63
C PHE A 731 -27.10 -43.31 -26.30
N ASN A 732 -28.08 -43.03 -27.16
CA ASN A 732 -28.59 -44.01 -28.11
C ASN A 732 -28.36 -43.53 -29.55
N VAL A 733 -27.91 -44.43 -30.44
CA VAL A 733 -27.61 -44.11 -31.84
C VAL A 733 -28.23 -45.14 -32.77
N TRP A 734 -29.12 -44.69 -33.66
CA TRP A 734 -29.77 -45.57 -34.65
C TRP A 734 -29.25 -45.39 -36.07
N ASN A 735 -28.54 -44.31 -36.38
CA ASN A 735 -27.88 -44.18 -37.68
C ASN A 735 -26.62 -43.32 -37.58
N LYS A 736 -25.65 -43.60 -38.47
CA LYS A 736 -24.36 -42.91 -38.53
C LYS A 736 -23.64 -42.97 -37.17
N CYS A 737 -23.04 -41.87 -36.72
CA CYS A 737 -22.27 -41.81 -35.50
C CYS A 737 -22.60 -40.57 -34.66
N LEU A 738 -22.26 -40.65 -33.37
CA LEU A 738 -22.13 -39.51 -32.45
C LEU A 738 -20.71 -39.49 -31.89
N THR A 739 -20.14 -38.29 -31.74
CA THR A 739 -18.86 -38.09 -31.05
C THR A 739 -19.07 -37.20 -29.83
N VAL A 740 -18.53 -37.58 -28.69
CA VAL A 740 -18.68 -36.84 -27.43
C VAL A 740 -17.42 -36.04 -27.13
N LEU A 741 -17.60 -34.76 -26.79
CA LEU A 741 -16.56 -33.91 -26.19
C LEU A 741 -16.81 -33.86 -24.69
N THR A 742 -15.83 -34.30 -23.90
CA THR A 742 -15.91 -34.39 -22.44
C THR A 742 -14.79 -33.61 -21.79
N GLY A 743 -14.89 -33.34 -20.49
CA GLY A 743 -13.87 -32.55 -19.78
C GLY A 743 -13.91 -31.06 -20.11
N LEU A 744 -14.99 -30.58 -20.73
CA LEU A 744 -15.12 -29.19 -21.15
C LEU A 744 -15.36 -28.27 -19.94
N PRO A 745 -14.83 -27.03 -19.96
CA PRO A 745 -15.31 -26.00 -19.05
C PRO A 745 -16.78 -25.69 -19.37
N ILE A 746 -17.57 -25.35 -18.34
CA ILE A 746 -18.93 -24.85 -18.57
C ILE A 746 -18.80 -23.46 -19.23
N PRO A 747 -19.42 -23.22 -20.40
CA PRO A 747 -19.34 -21.93 -21.09
C PRO A 747 -19.84 -20.76 -20.24
N ASP A 748 -19.17 -19.61 -20.31
CA ASP A 748 -19.46 -18.44 -19.46
C ASP A 748 -20.91 -17.93 -19.62
N HIS A 749 -21.43 -17.91 -20.85
CA HIS A 749 -22.82 -17.50 -21.14
C HIS A 749 -23.88 -18.42 -20.52
N LEU A 750 -23.51 -19.62 -20.07
CA LEU A 750 -24.41 -20.54 -19.36
C LEU A 750 -24.29 -20.41 -17.84
N GLU A 751 -23.36 -19.59 -17.33
CA GLU A 751 -23.24 -19.31 -15.89
C GLU A 751 -24.21 -18.23 -15.41
N GLU A 752 -24.48 -17.20 -16.24
CA GLU A 752 -25.32 -16.05 -15.87
C GLU A 752 -26.83 -16.34 -15.93
N LEU A 753 -27.20 -17.47 -16.56
CA LEU A 753 -28.57 -17.95 -16.62
C LEU A 753 -28.88 -18.77 -15.35
N GLU A 754 -28.78 -18.16 -14.17
CA GLU A 754 -29.64 -18.63 -13.09
C GLU A 754 -31.07 -18.36 -13.54
N PRO A 755 -31.95 -19.37 -13.57
CA PRO A 755 -33.33 -19.13 -13.95
C PRO A 755 -33.93 -18.16 -12.93
N ASP A 756 -34.14 -16.91 -13.37
CA ASP A 756 -35.01 -15.97 -12.69
C ASP A 756 -36.31 -16.70 -12.34
N ASN A 757 -36.63 -16.65 -11.05
CA ASN A 757 -37.78 -17.27 -10.41
C ASN A 757 -39.11 -16.83 -11.05
#